data_AF-A0A928SZL9-F1
#
_entry.id   AF-A0A928SZL9-F1
#
_cell.length_a   1.000
_cell.length_b   1.000
_cell.length_c   1.000
_cell.angle_alpha   90.00
_cell.angle_beta   90.00
_cell.angle_gamma   90.00
#
_symmetry.space_group_name_H-M   'P 1'
#
loop_
_entity.id
_entity.type
_entity.pdbx_description
1 polymer ?
#
loop_
_entity_poly.entity_id
_entity_poly.type
_entity_poly.pdbx_seq_one_letter_code
_entity_poly.pdbx_strand_id
1 'polypeptide(L)'
;MKMNRLRNVAFAAAALAGLAAAPLAGCGSDSGSSSGFGGTGAKDGGPGGVGGGTGGSGNTGGSVGGSGGTGGGTQCPGATLCDGQCVQTDYDPNNCGSCGTKCATGELCSAGQCAGQCKGGTTECSNKCVDTQIDPQNCGACGTACATGQVCSAGQCASSCLGGSTECSGKCVDTQIDPANCGACGTACTTGQVCSAGQCASQCLGGTVLCGNKCVDTQIDPANCGACGTACQSGEVCSTGTCGLTCSGGTTKCGTVCVDTNTDSANCGTCGTACTGGQVCSNGTCSLQCSGGATKCGNTCVDTNTDPGNCGGCGNACPTGQVCSGGTCSLQCSGGTTKCGNTCVDTKTDGANCGTCGTVCGSGQVCNNGACASVCGSGLTKCGNFCVNTQTDGANCGSCGNACAPGATCVTGTCQQCNSATTDCDGDGWLVSEGDCCDKPGTCGSEPQYVNPGAVEVVGNGIDDNCNAKVDLFDQEDALPCDQALTSNSSTPGDYAKAMGICRTTTENPAKNQKTWGLITAEILRADGSALGDARARSIRPKFGTNNVPIEGGSMAVFSSGIAADGTQTNPGPNGGAPSGGNVSTTHAPASTVNISTCTDARCIKDWFTTANLPLKAANALPVAPNCGSGTSGSPATPNDSVMLRLRLRAPTNARAFSFNSYFLSAEYPEYVCTNFNDQVIALVDTPSGTPSPIANPVDKNLMTYLDSTAKKWPIGINIAAGTSLFAVCETQTSNPGCWDTSVNASSCQAGISSLLGTGFDKQGGTGCTIGGGTYWLTTAGNVIPGQIVELRIVVWDVGDSAFDSATLLDGFKWLSNATLPGTG
;
A
#
# COMPACT_ATOMS: atom_id res chain seq x y z
N MET A 1 53.07 -19.30 2.86
CA MET A 1 54.12 -19.31 3.90
C MET A 1 53.98 -18.01 4.69
N LYS A 2 53.60 -18.01 5.98
CA LYS A 2 54.42 -18.23 7.21
C LYS A 2 55.24 -17.01 7.69
N MET A 3 54.60 -16.18 8.54
CA MET A 3 55.19 -15.39 9.65
C MET A 3 54.17 -15.49 10.82
N ASN A 4 54.51 -15.89 12.05
CA ASN A 4 55.12 -15.13 13.17
C ASN A 4 54.29 -13.89 13.61
N ARG A 5 54.01 -13.61 14.90
CA ARG A 5 54.39 -14.29 16.18
C ARG A 5 53.52 -13.80 17.39
N LEU A 6 53.24 -14.72 18.34
CA LEU A 6 53.18 -14.58 19.83
C LEU A 6 52.39 -13.46 20.58
N ARG A 7 51.38 -13.93 21.33
CA ARG A 7 51.08 -13.75 22.79
C ARG A 7 50.61 -12.41 23.42
N ASN A 8 49.68 -12.60 24.37
CA ASN A 8 49.04 -11.60 25.25
C ASN A 8 49.91 -11.13 26.44
N VAL A 9 49.56 -9.97 27.00
CA VAL A 9 49.92 -9.50 28.36
C VAL A 9 48.60 -9.23 29.14
N ALA A 10 48.61 -8.58 30.31
CA ALA A 10 47.50 -8.57 31.29
C ALA A 10 47.40 -7.26 32.12
N PHE A 11 46.77 -7.34 33.31
CA PHE A 11 46.50 -6.33 34.37
C PHE A 11 45.26 -5.44 34.17
N ALA A 12 44.43 -5.15 35.19
CA ALA A 12 44.33 -5.57 36.61
C ALA A 12 42.82 -5.51 37.05
N ALA A 13 42.22 -6.38 37.89
CA ALA A 13 42.47 -6.77 39.30
C ALA A 13 41.97 -5.71 40.34
N ALA A 14 41.25 -6.02 41.45
CA ALA A 14 40.66 -7.28 41.95
C ALA A 14 39.65 -7.09 43.14
N ALA A 15 38.82 -8.13 43.40
CA ALA A 15 38.21 -8.58 44.70
C ALA A 15 37.26 -7.61 45.49
N LEU A 16 36.44 -8.00 46.50
CA LEU A 16 36.12 -9.26 47.23
C LEU A 16 34.57 -9.51 47.17
N ALA A 17 34.00 -10.72 47.09
CA ALA A 17 33.85 -11.83 48.07
C ALA A 17 33.01 -11.50 49.34
N GLY A 18 32.01 -12.31 49.77
CA GLY A 18 31.41 -13.52 49.16
C GLY A 18 30.47 -14.33 50.12
N LEU A 19 30.01 -15.50 49.64
CA LEU A 19 29.27 -16.60 50.33
C LEU A 19 27.82 -16.35 50.85
N ALA A 20 26.97 -17.37 51.11
CA ALA A 20 26.62 -18.60 50.35
C ALA A 20 25.47 -19.41 51.03
N ALA A 21 24.62 -20.05 50.21
CA ALA A 21 23.76 -21.22 50.51
C ALA A 21 22.55 -21.11 51.49
N ALA A 22 21.54 -21.96 51.23
CA ALA A 22 20.34 -22.24 52.05
C ALA A 22 20.41 -23.69 52.63
N PRO A 23 19.40 -24.24 53.36
CA PRO A 23 18.16 -24.73 52.71
C PRO A 23 16.85 -24.86 53.58
N LEU A 24 15.74 -25.10 52.88
CA LEU A 24 14.58 -25.99 53.18
C LEU A 24 13.85 -26.06 54.56
N ALA A 25 12.52 -25.86 54.47
CA ALA A 25 11.41 -26.61 55.10
C ALA A 25 11.08 -26.48 56.62
N GLY A 26 9.77 -26.44 56.93
CA GLY A 26 9.19 -26.55 58.28
C GLY A 26 7.72 -26.09 58.36
N CYS A 27 6.89 -26.74 59.19
CA CYS A 27 5.47 -26.40 59.42
C CYS A 27 5.21 -25.91 60.86
N GLY A 28 4.08 -25.22 61.08
CA GLY A 28 3.60 -24.71 62.38
C GLY A 28 3.21 -23.22 62.24
N SER A 29 1.95 -22.77 62.32
CA SER A 29 0.79 -23.04 63.20
C SER A 29 0.74 -22.15 64.46
N ASP A 30 -0.47 -21.68 64.78
CA ASP A 30 -0.94 -21.06 66.04
C ASP A 30 -0.46 -19.62 66.38
N SER A 31 -1.28 -18.73 66.97
CA SER A 31 -2.74 -18.78 67.22
C SER A 31 -3.36 -17.41 67.63
N GLY A 32 -4.69 -17.27 67.48
CA GLY A 32 -5.56 -16.29 68.17
C GLY A 32 -5.69 -14.88 67.56
N SER A 33 -6.79 -14.11 67.73
CA SER A 33 -8.10 -14.32 68.40
C SER A 33 -9.05 -13.13 68.07
N SER A 34 -10.39 -13.12 68.21
CA SER A 34 -11.43 -14.18 68.26
C SER A 34 -12.86 -13.59 68.44
N SER A 35 -13.82 -13.89 67.55
CA SER A 35 -15.31 -13.85 67.75
C SER A 35 -16.03 -14.15 66.41
N GLY A 36 -17.06 -14.99 66.23
CA GLY A 36 -18.00 -15.67 67.15
C GLY A 36 -19.38 -15.00 67.07
N PHE A 37 -20.51 -15.61 66.66
CA PHE A 37 -20.93 -17.01 66.39
C PHE A 37 -21.65 -17.09 65.00
N GLY A 38 -22.23 -18.18 64.45
CA GLY A 38 -22.54 -19.57 64.88
C GLY A 38 -24.05 -19.78 65.17
N GLY A 39 -24.78 -20.80 64.64
CA GLY A 39 -24.41 -21.91 63.74
C GLY A 39 -25.53 -22.99 63.58
N THR A 40 -25.19 -24.17 63.01
CA THR A 40 -25.98 -25.42 62.83
C THR A 40 -27.05 -25.46 61.71
N GLY A 41 -27.31 -26.59 61.01
CA GLY A 41 -26.55 -27.86 60.90
C GLY A 41 -27.34 -29.06 60.34
N ALA A 42 -26.61 -30.08 59.80
CA ALA A 42 -27.06 -31.48 59.54
C ALA A 42 -28.08 -31.72 58.37
N LYS A 43 -28.23 -32.89 57.70
CA LYS A 43 -27.42 -34.15 57.58
C LYS A 43 -28.03 -35.13 56.52
N ASP A 44 -27.20 -36.05 55.96
CA ASP A 44 -27.50 -37.32 55.24
C ASP A 44 -28.36 -37.27 53.95
N GLY A 45 -28.30 -38.22 52.98
CA GLY A 45 -27.49 -39.43 52.79
C GLY A 45 -27.64 -40.06 51.37
N GLY A 46 -26.98 -41.20 51.08
CA GLY A 46 -27.17 -42.04 49.87
C GLY A 46 -27.89 -43.37 50.17
N PRO A 47 -27.70 -44.51 49.43
CA PRO A 47 -26.94 -44.75 48.18
C PRO A 47 -27.62 -45.71 47.13
N GLY A 48 -26.94 -46.02 46.00
CA GLY A 48 -27.19 -47.21 45.14
C GLY A 48 -28.21 -47.04 43.98
N GLY A 49 -28.25 -47.90 42.93
CA GLY A 49 -27.39 -49.06 42.61
C GLY A 49 -27.65 -49.73 41.23
N VAL A 50 -26.70 -50.55 40.79
CA VAL A 50 -26.49 -51.31 39.51
C VAL A 50 -27.64 -52.15 38.87
N GLY A 51 -27.56 -52.31 37.53
CA GLY A 51 -28.00 -53.51 36.74
C GLY A 51 -29.18 -53.31 35.76
N GLY A 52 -29.28 -53.99 34.59
CA GLY A 52 -28.31 -54.84 33.86
C GLY A 52 -28.95 -55.78 32.80
N GLY A 53 -28.27 -56.02 31.65
CA GLY A 53 -28.65 -57.01 30.60
C GLY A 53 -29.75 -56.57 29.61
N THR A 54 -29.98 -57.15 28.42
CA THR A 54 -29.30 -58.20 27.60
C THR A 54 -29.61 -57.89 26.11
N GLY A 55 -28.71 -57.95 25.11
CA GLY A 55 -28.05 -59.15 24.53
C GLY A 55 -28.46 -59.29 23.03
N GLY A 56 -27.71 -59.88 22.10
CA GLY A 56 -26.34 -60.42 22.14
C GLY A 56 -25.98 -61.23 20.86
N SER A 57 -24.73 -61.71 20.79
CA SER A 57 -24.16 -62.64 19.76
C SER A 57 -23.94 -62.06 18.33
N GLY A 58 -22.86 -62.40 17.60
CA GLY A 58 -21.65 -63.18 17.88
C GLY A 58 -20.53 -62.85 16.87
N ASN A 59 -19.23 -62.83 17.25
CA ASN A 59 -18.29 -63.97 17.33
C ASN A 59 -17.83 -64.45 15.93
N THR A 60 -16.55 -64.59 15.55
CA THR A 60 -15.23 -64.73 16.23
C THR A 60 -14.23 -63.64 15.76
N GLY A 61 -13.03 -63.37 16.29
CA GLY A 61 -12.07 -64.12 17.14
C GLY A 61 -10.79 -64.44 16.32
N GLY A 62 -9.55 -64.10 16.74
CA GLY A 62 -9.09 -63.46 17.98
C GLY A 62 -7.63 -62.94 17.88
N SER A 63 -7.01 -62.60 19.02
CA SER A 63 -5.72 -61.89 19.11
C SER A 63 -4.50 -62.80 19.31
N VAL A 64 -3.33 -62.43 18.75
CA VAL A 64 -1.99 -62.39 19.40
C VAL A 64 -1.16 -61.31 18.68
N GLY A 65 -0.26 -60.61 19.37
CA GLY A 65 0.62 -59.58 18.78
C GLY A 65 2.02 -60.09 18.40
N GLY A 66 2.74 -59.32 17.58
CA GLY A 66 4.15 -59.56 17.25
C GLY A 66 4.74 -58.46 16.36
N SER A 67 5.93 -57.96 16.69
CA SER A 67 6.65 -56.99 15.87
C SER A 67 7.41 -57.69 14.74
N GLY A 68 7.34 -57.15 13.52
CA GLY A 68 8.12 -57.65 12.38
C GLY A 68 7.80 -56.87 11.11
N GLY A 69 8.68 -55.95 10.71
CA GLY A 69 8.56 -55.24 9.45
C GLY A 69 9.50 -55.80 8.38
N THR A 70 9.01 -55.92 7.15
CA THR A 70 9.73 -55.73 5.88
C THR A 70 8.74 -55.91 4.73
N GLY A 71 8.87 -55.12 3.66
CA GLY A 71 7.95 -55.17 2.51
C GLY A 71 7.49 -53.80 2.02
N GLY A 72 8.41 -52.83 1.92
CA GLY A 72 8.11 -51.56 1.24
C GLY A 72 7.93 -51.81 -0.26
N GLY A 73 6.69 -51.89 -0.72
CA GLY A 73 6.39 -51.85 -2.16
C GLY A 73 6.80 -50.50 -2.73
N THR A 74 7.56 -50.49 -3.83
CA THR A 74 8.07 -49.27 -4.46
C THR A 74 6.93 -48.37 -4.90
N GLN A 75 6.61 -47.35 -4.10
CA GLN A 75 5.77 -46.26 -4.55
C GLN A 75 6.54 -45.43 -5.58
N CYS A 76 5.86 -45.05 -6.66
CA CYS A 76 6.40 -44.22 -7.73
C CYS A 76 5.62 -42.89 -7.77
N PRO A 77 5.94 -41.89 -6.92
CA PRO A 77 5.26 -40.60 -6.97
C PRO A 77 5.45 -39.95 -8.36
N GLY A 78 4.35 -39.71 -9.07
CA GLY A 78 4.37 -39.15 -10.42
C GLY A 78 5.06 -40.05 -11.47
N ALA A 79 5.02 -41.39 -11.32
CA ALA A 79 5.50 -42.35 -12.32
C ALA A 79 4.73 -43.68 -12.22
N THR A 80 4.78 -44.50 -13.28
CA THR A 80 4.10 -45.81 -13.31
C THR A 80 5.10 -46.92 -12.98
N LEU A 81 4.71 -47.89 -12.13
CA LEU A 81 5.53 -49.05 -11.80
C LEU A 81 5.36 -50.14 -12.87
N CYS A 82 6.39 -50.37 -13.69
CA CYS A 82 6.43 -51.37 -14.75
C CYS A 82 7.59 -52.35 -14.50
N ASP A 83 7.29 -53.65 -14.43
CA ASP A 83 8.25 -54.74 -14.16
C ASP A 83 9.22 -54.49 -12.98
N GLY A 84 8.74 -53.78 -11.96
CA GLY A 84 9.50 -53.43 -10.75
C GLY A 84 10.31 -52.14 -10.83
N GLN A 85 10.25 -51.40 -11.94
CA GLN A 85 10.92 -50.11 -12.12
C GLN A 85 9.89 -48.97 -12.30
N CYS A 86 10.14 -47.81 -11.70
CA CYS A 86 9.34 -46.62 -11.97
C CYS A 86 9.72 -46.04 -13.34
N VAL A 87 8.76 -45.98 -14.27
CA VAL A 87 8.93 -45.41 -15.62
C VAL A 87 7.91 -44.31 -15.88
N GLN A 88 8.28 -43.36 -16.73
CA GLN A 88 7.51 -42.17 -17.03
C GLN A 88 6.65 -42.40 -18.27
N THR A 89 5.44 -42.90 -18.06
CA THR A 89 4.50 -43.29 -19.15
C THR A 89 4.14 -42.15 -20.08
N ASP A 90 4.31 -40.90 -19.65
CA ASP A 90 3.82 -39.75 -20.40
C ASP A 90 4.81 -39.28 -21.49
N TYR A 91 6.08 -39.74 -21.42
CA TYR A 91 7.17 -39.34 -22.31
C TYR A 91 8.27 -40.41 -22.56
N ASP A 92 8.12 -41.66 -22.08
CA ASP A 92 8.97 -42.78 -22.48
C ASP A 92 8.42 -43.49 -23.75
N PRO A 93 9.11 -43.44 -24.90
CA PRO A 93 8.67 -44.10 -26.13
C PRO A 93 8.66 -45.64 -26.08
N ASN A 94 9.08 -46.27 -24.98
CA ASN A 94 8.97 -47.72 -24.75
C ASN A 94 7.84 -48.11 -23.76
N ASN A 95 7.23 -47.13 -23.09
CA ASN A 95 6.20 -47.33 -22.06
C ASN A 95 5.07 -46.27 -22.21
N CYS A 96 4.74 -45.88 -23.44
CA CYS A 96 3.91 -44.71 -23.70
C CYS A 96 2.44 -44.94 -23.33
N GLY A 97 1.93 -44.15 -22.39
CA GLY A 97 0.59 -44.27 -21.79
C GLY A 97 0.38 -45.53 -20.92
N SER A 98 1.26 -46.53 -21.01
CA SER A 98 1.16 -47.81 -20.30
C SER A 98 2.45 -48.63 -20.41
N CYS A 99 2.70 -49.50 -19.43
CA CYS A 99 3.86 -50.40 -19.38
C CYS A 99 4.01 -51.22 -20.67
N GLY A 100 5.21 -51.21 -21.25
CA GLY A 100 5.56 -51.98 -22.45
C GLY A 100 4.97 -51.47 -23.78
N THR A 101 4.12 -50.43 -23.75
CA THR A 101 3.56 -49.84 -24.97
C THR A 101 4.61 -49.01 -25.69
N LYS A 102 5.22 -49.61 -26.71
CA LYS A 102 6.30 -49.02 -27.49
C LYS A 102 5.77 -48.31 -28.73
N CYS A 103 6.19 -47.06 -28.93
CA CYS A 103 5.88 -46.27 -30.13
C CYS A 103 6.60 -46.82 -31.37
N ALA A 104 6.08 -46.52 -32.56
CA ALA A 104 6.65 -47.01 -33.80
C ALA A 104 8.02 -46.36 -34.10
N THR A 105 8.78 -46.95 -35.02
CA THR A 105 10.10 -46.43 -35.42
C THR A 105 9.97 -45.05 -36.04
N GLY A 106 10.37 -44.00 -35.30
CA GLY A 106 10.24 -42.59 -35.70
C GLY A 106 9.14 -41.83 -34.94
N GLU A 107 8.46 -42.44 -33.99
CA GLU A 107 7.49 -41.78 -33.11
C GLU A 107 8.08 -41.50 -31.72
N LEU A 108 7.61 -40.40 -31.13
CA LEU A 108 7.89 -39.94 -29.78
C LEU A 108 6.69 -40.22 -28.87
N CYS A 109 6.91 -40.35 -27.57
CA CYS A 109 5.82 -40.30 -26.59
C CYS A 109 5.59 -38.86 -26.13
N SER A 110 4.35 -38.40 -26.20
CA SER A 110 3.92 -37.05 -25.80
C SER A 110 2.58 -37.13 -25.07
N ALA A 111 2.55 -36.77 -23.78
CA ALA A 111 1.37 -36.87 -22.91
C ALA A 111 0.70 -38.27 -22.94
N GLY A 112 1.52 -39.32 -22.96
CA GLY A 112 1.05 -40.71 -22.95
C GLY A 112 0.51 -41.22 -24.28
N GLN A 113 0.70 -40.49 -25.39
CA GLN A 113 0.36 -40.93 -26.74
C GLN A 113 1.59 -40.92 -27.67
N CYS A 114 1.69 -41.94 -28.51
CA CYS A 114 2.70 -41.99 -29.57
C CYS A 114 2.33 -41.03 -30.71
N ALA A 115 3.30 -40.23 -31.16
CA ALA A 115 3.12 -39.27 -32.25
C ALA A 115 4.46 -39.00 -32.97
N GLY A 116 4.42 -38.73 -34.28
CA GLY A 116 5.62 -38.38 -35.05
C GLY A 116 6.24 -37.02 -34.72
N GLN A 117 5.62 -36.21 -33.84
CA GLN A 117 6.11 -34.94 -33.31
C GLN A 117 5.50 -34.68 -31.93
N CYS A 118 6.17 -33.88 -31.10
CA CYS A 118 5.66 -33.45 -29.80
C CYS A 118 4.41 -32.58 -29.90
N LYS A 119 3.55 -32.63 -28.87
CA LYS A 119 2.27 -31.93 -28.81
C LYS A 119 2.07 -31.25 -27.46
N GLY A 120 1.16 -30.26 -27.40
CA GLY A 120 0.78 -29.59 -26.17
C GLY A 120 1.89 -28.74 -25.54
N GLY A 121 2.61 -27.94 -26.35
CA GLY A 121 3.65 -27.02 -25.87
C GLY A 121 5.04 -27.66 -25.61
N THR A 122 5.14 -28.98 -25.58
CA THR A 122 6.41 -29.69 -25.38
C THR A 122 7.32 -29.64 -26.61
N THR A 123 8.64 -29.56 -26.38
CA THR A 123 9.69 -29.51 -27.41
C THR A 123 10.37 -30.87 -27.55
N GLU A 124 10.82 -31.22 -28.77
CA GLU A 124 11.61 -32.43 -28.99
C GLU A 124 13.08 -32.22 -28.57
N CYS A 125 13.48 -32.89 -27.49
CA CYS A 125 14.84 -32.88 -26.96
C CYS A 125 15.42 -34.30 -26.99
N SER A 126 16.32 -34.58 -27.95
CA SER A 126 17.03 -35.87 -28.09
C SER A 126 16.09 -37.10 -28.13
N ASN A 127 15.14 -37.10 -29.06
CA ASN A 127 14.12 -38.15 -29.26
C ASN A 127 13.20 -38.37 -28.04
N LYS A 128 12.93 -37.33 -27.26
CA LYS A 128 11.88 -37.28 -26.22
C LYS A 128 11.16 -35.94 -26.27
N CYS A 129 9.89 -35.93 -25.87
CA CYS A 129 9.15 -34.69 -25.67
C CYS A 129 9.36 -34.18 -24.25
N VAL A 130 9.73 -32.91 -24.13
CA VAL A 130 10.11 -32.26 -22.87
C VAL A 130 9.39 -30.92 -22.76
N ASP A 131 8.85 -30.62 -21.57
CA ASP A 131 8.32 -29.30 -21.28
C ASP A 131 9.46 -28.36 -20.87
N THR A 132 9.92 -27.55 -21.82
CA THR A 132 10.99 -26.58 -21.59
C THR A 132 10.58 -25.41 -20.69
N GLN A 133 9.29 -25.29 -20.32
CA GLN A 133 8.83 -24.27 -19.38
C GLN A 133 9.11 -24.62 -17.91
N ILE A 134 9.23 -25.92 -17.59
CA ILE A 134 9.31 -26.43 -16.20
C ILE A 134 10.36 -27.53 -15.97
N ASP A 135 11.05 -28.03 -17.00
CA ASP A 135 12.16 -28.98 -16.82
C ASP A 135 13.49 -28.28 -16.49
N PRO A 136 14.06 -28.45 -15.27
CA PRO A 136 15.35 -27.84 -14.90
C PRO A 136 16.57 -28.45 -15.62
N GLN A 137 16.38 -29.46 -16.48
CA GLN A 137 17.43 -30.00 -17.35
C GLN A 137 17.35 -29.47 -18.80
N ASN A 138 16.26 -28.80 -19.19
CA ASN A 138 15.97 -28.35 -20.56
C ASN A 138 15.23 -26.99 -20.57
N CYS A 139 15.61 -26.09 -19.68
CA CYS A 139 14.83 -24.89 -19.39
C CYS A 139 14.96 -23.82 -20.49
N GLY A 140 13.85 -23.41 -21.06
CA GLY A 140 13.76 -22.51 -22.22
C GLY A 140 14.19 -23.17 -23.54
N ALA A 141 15.20 -24.04 -23.53
CA ALA A 141 15.66 -24.81 -24.67
C ALA A 141 16.28 -26.17 -24.26
N CYS A 142 16.26 -27.14 -25.18
CA CYS A 142 16.84 -28.46 -24.97
C CYS A 142 18.33 -28.41 -24.56
N GLY A 143 18.68 -29.13 -23.49
CA GLY A 143 20.04 -29.19 -22.94
C GLY A 143 20.44 -28.01 -22.04
N THR A 144 19.59 -26.97 -21.91
CA THR A 144 19.82 -25.86 -20.98
C THR A 144 19.48 -26.30 -19.55
N ALA A 145 20.43 -26.95 -18.88
CA ALA A 145 20.30 -27.31 -17.48
C ALA A 145 20.51 -26.10 -16.56
N CYS A 146 19.63 -25.92 -15.57
CA CYS A 146 19.73 -24.89 -14.56
C CYS A 146 20.87 -25.17 -13.56
N ALA A 147 21.38 -24.13 -12.89
CA ALA A 147 22.44 -24.30 -11.90
C ALA A 147 21.95 -25.09 -10.67
N THR A 148 22.88 -25.64 -9.90
CA THR A 148 22.56 -26.39 -8.67
C THR A 148 21.85 -25.48 -7.66
N GLY A 149 20.60 -25.80 -7.32
CA GLY A 149 19.74 -24.95 -6.47
C GLY A 149 18.85 -23.96 -7.24
N GLN A 150 18.75 -24.08 -8.56
CA GLN A 150 17.76 -23.37 -9.38
C GLN A 150 16.67 -24.32 -9.88
N VAL A 151 15.49 -23.74 -10.12
CA VAL A 151 14.30 -24.35 -10.71
C VAL A 151 14.04 -23.77 -12.10
N CYS A 152 13.35 -24.52 -12.95
CA CYS A 152 12.81 -23.96 -14.19
C CYS A 152 11.39 -23.43 -13.97
N SER A 153 11.15 -22.19 -14.34
CA SER A 153 9.85 -21.52 -14.23
C SER A 153 9.64 -20.65 -15.48
N ALA A 154 8.55 -20.88 -16.22
CA ALA A 154 8.25 -20.17 -17.48
C ALA A 154 9.43 -20.12 -18.48
N GLY A 155 10.21 -21.21 -18.53
CA GLY A 155 11.35 -21.34 -19.44
C GLY A 155 12.61 -20.56 -19.02
N GLN A 156 12.68 -20.08 -17.78
CA GLN A 156 13.86 -19.46 -17.20
C GLN A 156 14.33 -20.17 -15.94
N CYS A 157 15.66 -20.27 -15.78
CA CYS A 157 16.28 -20.83 -14.58
C CYS A 157 16.35 -19.78 -13.47
N ALA A 158 15.53 -19.96 -12.43
CA ALA A 158 15.38 -19.03 -11.31
C ALA A 158 15.76 -19.70 -9.98
N SER A 159 16.09 -18.91 -8.95
CA SER A 159 16.37 -19.40 -7.59
C SER A 159 15.10 -19.71 -6.77
N SER A 160 13.93 -19.45 -7.35
CA SER A 160 12.61 -19.68 -6.77
C SER A 160 11.57 -19.62 -7.89
N CYS A 161 10.35 -20.08 -7.62
CA CYS A 161 9.27 -20.10 -8.61
C CYS A 161 8.65 -18.72 -8.85
N LEU A 162 8.17 -18.50 -10.08
CA LEU A 162 7.56 -17.25 -10.52
C LEU A 162 6.03 -17.36 -10.60
N GLY A 163 5.34 -16.22 -10.68
CA GLY A 163 3.90 -16.15 -10.95
C GLY A 163 2.99 -16.75 -9.88
N GLY A 164 3.43 -16.81 -8.62
CA GLY A 164 2.62 -17.37 -7.51
C GLY A 164 2.63 -18.90 -7.40
N SER A 165 3.32 -19.60 -8.32
CA SER A 165 3.57 -21.04 -8.17
C SER A 165 4.55 -21.32 -7.02
N THR A 166 4.40 -22.47 -6.34
CA THR A 166 5.24 -22.86 -5.20
C THR A 166 6.36 -23.80 -5.64
N GLU A 167 7.55 -23.72 -5.02
CA GLU A 167 8.60 -24.70 -5.24
C GLU A 167 8.30 -26.00 -4.48
N CYS A 168 8.04 -27.07 -5.22
CA CYS A 168 7.83 -28.41 -4.70
C CYS A 168 8.95 -29.34 -5.18
N SER A 169 9.95 -29.57 -4.32
CA SER A 169 11.10 -30.46 -4.57
C SER A 169 11.91 -30.13 -5.84
N GLY A 170 12.28 -28.86 -6.04
CA GLY A 170 13.08 -28.43 -7.19
C GLY A 170 12.30 -28.30 -8.50
N LYS A 171 10.96 -28.24 -8.43
CA LYS A 171 10.06 -27.91 -9.56
C LYS A 171 9.03 -26.88 -9.14
N CYS A 172 8.60 -26.06 -10.09
CA CYS A 172 7.54 -25.08 -9.87
C CYS A 172 6.16 -25.68 -10.15
N VAL A 173 5.25 -25.48 -9.21
CA VAL A 173 3.96 -26.15 -9.17
C VAL A 173 2.87 -25.17 -8.74
N ASP A 174 1.79 -25.10 -9.50
CA ASP A 174 0.59 -24.39 -9.07
C ASP A 174 -0.20 -25.24 -8.07
N THR A 175 -0.05 -24.91 -6.79
CA THR A 175 -0.72 -25.58 -5.68
C THR A 175 -2.23 -25.32 -5.65
N GLN A 176 -2.78 -24.42 -6.49
CA GLN A 176 -4.22 -24.22 -6.63
C GLN A 176 -4.91 -25.32 -7.44
N ILE A 177 -4.16 -26.02 -8.32
CA ILE A 177 -4.71 -26.96 -9.31
C ILE A 177 -3.94 -28.28 -9.47
N ASP A 178 -2.70 -28.44 -8.96
CA ASP A 178 -1.99 -29.72 -9.01
C ASP A 178 -2.51 -30.73 -7.96
N PRO A 179 -3.10 -31.88 -8.36
CA PRO A 179 -3.52 -32.92 -7.43
C PRO A 179 -2.39 -33.58 -6.62
N ALA A 180 -1.12 -33.41 -6.98
CA ALA A 180 0.02 -33.93 -6.21
C ALA A 180 0.54 -32.99 -5.11
N ASN A 181 0.16 -31.70 -5.14
CA ASN A 181 0.73 -30.63 -4.31
C ASN A 181 -0.35 -29.61 -3.88
N CYS A 182 -1.56 -30.07 -3.61
CA CYS A 182 -2.73 -29.20 -3.51
C CYS A 182 -2.75 -28.40 -2.20
N GLY A 183 -2.82 -27.08 -2.30
CA GLY A 183 -2.72 -26.14 -1.17
C GLY A 183 -1.30 -26.00 -0.59
N ALA A 184 -0.52 -27.08 -0.58
CA ALA A 184 0.90 -27.07 -0.22
C ALA A 184 1.66 -28.27 -0.85
N CYS A 185 2.95 -28.10 -1.07
CA CYS A 185 3.82 -29.14 -1.65
C CYS A 185 3.75 -30.49 -0.91
N GLY A 186 3.70 -31.58 -1.68
CA GLY A 186 3.56 -32.94 -1.16
C GLY A 186 2.15 -33.31 -0.67
N THR A 187 1.20 -32.36 -0.67
CA THR A 187 -0.20 -32.60 -0.30
C THR A 187 -0.95 -33.24 -1.48
N ALA A 188 -0.67 -34.53 -1.71
CA ALA A 188 -1.34 -35.30 -2.74
C ALA A 188 -2.80 -35.60 -2.35
N CYS A 189 -3.73 -35.27 -3.24
CA CYS A 189 -5.13 -35.59 -3.10
C CYS A 189 -5.36 -37.11 -3.16
N THR A 190 -6.34 -37.60 -2.39
CA THR A 190 -6.62 -39.05 -2.35
C THR A 190 -7.27 -39.55 -3.64
N THR A 191 -7.17 -40.84 -3.93
CA THR A 191 -7.64 -41.43 -5.19
C THR A 191 -9.11 -41.14 -5.46
N GLY A 192 -9.39 -40.35 -6.50
CA GLY A 192 -10.73 -39.88 -6.86
C GLY A 192 -11.07 -38.44 -6.43
N GLN A 193 -10.13 -37.73 -5.80
CA GLN A 193 -10.20 -36.28 -5.58
C GLN A 193 -9.40 -35.50 -6.63
N VAL A 194 -9.70 -34.22 -6.75
CA VAL A 194 -8.98 -33.24 -7.57
C VAL A 194 -8.60 -32.03 -6.73
N CYS A 195 -7.58 -31.29 -7.17
CA CYS A 195 -7.26 -30.00 -6.60
C CYS A 195 -8.09 -28.89 -7.26
N SER A 196 -8.72 -28.05 -6.45
CA SER A 196 -9.50 -26.90 -6.90
C SER A 196 -9.37 -25.79 -5.86
N ALA A 197 -8.88 -24.61 -6.26
CA ALA A 197 -8.61 -23.49 -5.35
C ALA A 197 -7.81 -23.89 -4.09
N GLY A 198 -6.79 -24.74 -4.30
CA GLY A 198 -5.88 -25.18 -3.23
C GLY A 198 -6.49 -26.19 -2.25
N GLN A 199 -7.64 -26.79 -2.58
CA GLN A 199 -8.30 -27.80 -1.75
C GLN A 199 -8.52 -29.10 -2.51
N CYS A 200 -8.17 -30.24 -1.87
CA CYS A 200 -8.48 -31.57 -2.37
C CYS A 200 -9.95 -31.89 -2.14
N ALA A 201 -10.74 -31.90 -3.20
CA ALA A 201 -12.18 -32.12 -3.15
C ALA A 201 -12.62 -33.29 -4.05
N SER A 202 -13.71 -33.96 -3.69
CA SER A 202 -14.34 -35.01 -4.51
C SER A 202 -15.28 -34.45 -5.60
N GLN A 203 -15.46 -33.13 -5.62
CA GLN A 203 -16.24 -32.35 -6.58
C GLN A 203 -15.57 -30.98 -6.75
N CYS A 204 -15.73 -30.35 -7.89
CA CYS A 204 -15.10 -29.08 -8.20
C CYS A 204 -15.81 -27.90 -7.53
N LEU A 205 -15.05 -26.87 -7.17
CA LEU A 205 -15.58 -25.65 -6.55
C LEU A 205 -15.93 -24.60 -7.62
N GLY A 206 -16.66 -23.55 -7.20
CA GLY A 206 -16.95 -22.40 -8.07
C GLY A 206 -17.93 -22.64 -9.23
N GLY A 207 -18.66 -23.76 -9.24
CA GLY A 207 -19.62 -24.09 -10.31
C GLY A 207 -19.03 -24.81 -11.53
N THR A 208 -17.73 -25.10 -11.51
CA THR A 208 -17.06 -25.94 -12.51
C THR A 208 -17.42 -27.42 -12.31
N VAL A 209 -17.25 -28.25 -13.36
CA VAL A 209 -17.61 -29.68 -13.37
C VAL A 209 -16.35 -30.54 -13.36
N LEU A 210 -16.41 -31.69 -12.71
CA LEU A 210 -15.33 -32.69 -12.71
C LEU A 210 -15.33 -33.50 -14.01
N CYS A 211 -14.40 -33.19 -14.90
CA CYS A 211 -14.23 -33.86 -16.19
C CYS A 211 -12.99 -34.74 -16.18
N GLY A 212 -13.19 -36.03 -15.89
CA GLY A 212 -12.09 -36.96 -15.61
C GLY A 212 -11.42 -36.59 -14.29
N ASN A 213 -10.12 -36.29 -14.33
CA ASN A 213 -9.32 -35.90 -13.17
C ASN A 213 -9.04 -34.38 -13.12
N LYS A 214 -9.85 -33.54 -13.78
CA LYS A 214 -9.67 -32.08 -13.81
C LYS A 214 -11.00 -31.35 -13.62
N CYS A 215 -10.95 -30.18 -12.98
CA CYS A 215 -12.07 -29.25 -12.93
C CYS A 215 -12.10 -28.40 -14.20
N VAL A 216 -13.29 -28.25 -14.77
CA VAL A 216 -13.51 -27.62 -16.07
C VAL A 216 -14.81 -26.82 -16.05
N ASP A 217 -14.77 -25.58 -16.55
CA ASP A 217 -16.00 -24.82 -16.77
C ASP A 217 -16.67 -25.26 -18.09
N THR A 218 -17.68 -26.13 -17.96
CA THR A 218 -18.46 -26.63 -19.10
C THR A 218 -19.34 -25.56 -19.74
N GLN A 219 -19.42 -24.33 -19.22
CA GLN A 219 -20.11 -23.23 -19.87
C GLN A 219 -19.29 -22.61 -21.02
N ILE A 220 -17.96 -22.73 -20.97
CA ILE A 220 -17.02 -22.03 -21.85
C ILE A 220 -15.87 -22.89 -22.43
N ASP A 221 -15.56 -24.07 -21.89
CA ASP A 221 -14.51 -24.94 -22.46
C ASP A 221 -14.97 -25.63 -23.77
N PRO A 222 -14.34 -25.36 -24.92
CA PRO A 222 -14.65 -26.04 -26.18
C PRO A 222 -14.41 -27.55 -26.18
N ALA A 223 -13.65 -28.12 -25.23
CA ALA A 223 -13.42 -29.56 -25.11
C ALA A 223 -14.46 -30.30 -24.25
N ASN A 224 -15.29 -29.58 -23.48
CA ASN A 224 -16.19 -30.14 -22.45
C ASN A 224 -17.53 -29.38 -22.38
N CYS A 225 -18.03 -28.91 -23.52
CA CYS A 225 -19.10 -27.93 -23.55
C CYS A 225 -20.48 -28.52 -23.18
N GLY A 226 -21.14 -27.95 -22.18
CA GLY A 226 -22.40 -28.43 -21.62
C GLY A 226 -22.25 -29.68 -20.74
N ALA A 227 -21.37 -30.61 -21.13
CA ALA A 227 -20.98 -31.77 -20.36
C ALA A 227 -19.56 -32.25 -20.70
N CYS A 228 -18.90 -32.88 -19.73
CA CYS A 228 -17.55 -33.43 -19.90
C CYS A 228 -17.40 -34.35 -21.12
N GLY A 229 -16.30 -34.18 -21.85
CA GLY A 229 -16.01 -34.90 -23.11
C GLY A 229 -16.84 -34.45 -24.32
N THR A 230 -17.75 -33.50 -24.17
CA THR A 230 -18.53 -32.92 -25.28
C THR A 230 -17.70 -31.85 -25.99
N ALA A 231 -16.72 -32.31 -26.77
CA ALA A 231 -15.88 -31.43 -27.57
C ALA A 231 -16.66 -30.85 -28.76
N CYS A 232 -16.59 -29.53 -28.91
CA CYS A 232 -17.15 -28.83 -30.07
C CYS A 232 -16.36 -29.16 -31.35
N GLN A 233 -17.01 -29.06 -32.50
CA GLN A 233 -16.36 -29.36 -33.78
C GLN A 233 -15.26 -28.35 -34.12
N SER A 234 -14.36 -28.73 -35.04
CA SER A 234 -13.28 -27.86 -35.51
C SER A 234 -13.83 -26.55 -36.09
N GLY A 235 -13.67 -25.45 -35.36
CA GLY A 235 -14.19 -24.13 -35.72
C GLY A 235 -15.54 -23.77 -35.09
N GLU A 236 -16.05 -24.55 -34.14
CA GLU A 236 -17.09 -24.16 -33.19
C GLU A 236 -16.49 -23.56 -31.91
N VAL A 237 -17.34 -22.98 -31.06
CA VAL A 237 -17.00 -22.40 -29.75
C VAL A 237 -18.02 -22.84 -28.72
N CYS A 238 -17.61 -22.94 -27.45
CA CYS A 238 -18.55 -23.16 -26.36
C CYS A 238 -19.11 -21.83 -25.86
N SER A 239 -20.44 -21.76 -25.73
CA SER A 239 -21.15 -20.59 -25.22
C SER A 239 -22.35 -21.06 -24.41
N THR A 240 -22.43 -20.68 -23.14
CA THR A 240 -23.50 -21.07 -22.20
C THR A 240 -23.80 -22.57 -22.21
N GLY A 241 -22.74 -23.39 -22.26
CA GLY A 241 -22.86 -24.85 -22.27
C GLY A 241 -23.41 -25.45 -23.57
N THR A 242 -23.34 -24.71 -24.68
CA THR A 242 -23.68 -25.20 -26.03
C THR A 242 -22.57 -24.91 -27.03
N CYS A 243 -22.22 -25.92 -27.84
CA CYS A 243 -21.33 -25.74 -28.99
C CYS A 243 -22.06 -25.01 -30.12
N GLY A 244 -21.40 -24.06 -30.76
CA GLY A 244 -21.96 -23.37 -31.92
C GLY A 244 -20.92 -22.76 -32.85
N LEU A 245 -21.30 -22.58 -34.12
CA LEU A 245 -20.54 -21.78 -35.07
C LEU A 245 -20.60 -20.28 -34.75
N THR A 246 -21.62 -19.84 -34.01
CA THR A 246 -21.86 -18.49 -33.49
C THR A 246 -22.08 -18.54 -31.98
N CYS A 247 -21.76 -17.45 -31.29
CA CYS A 247 -21.99 -17.33 -29.85
C CYS A 247 -23.45 -17.01 -29.49
N SER A 248 -23.84 -17.31 -28.26
CA SER A 248 -25.18 -17.05 -27.71
C SER A 248 -25.24 -15.70 -26.96
N GLY A 249 -26.45 -15.23 -26.67
CA GLY A 249 -26.68 -14.10 -25.77
C GLY A 249 -26.23 -12.71 -26.28
N GLY A 250 -25.97 -12.55 -27.58
CA GLY A 250 -25.52 -11.28 -28.16
C GLY A 250 -24.00 -11.04 -28.10
N THR A 251 -23.24 -12.02 -27.62
CA THR A 251 -21.77 -12.02 -27.66
C THR A 251 -21.24 -12.31 -29.08
N THR A 252 -20.04 -11.85 -29.38
CA THR A 252 -19.36 -12.04 -30.66
C THR A 252 -18.29 -13.12 -30.55
N LYS A 253 -18.09 -13.87 -31.64
CA LYS A 253 -17.07 -14.93 -31.73
C LYS A 253 -15.73 -14.37 -32.20
N CYS A 254 -14.73 -14.46 -31.34
CA CYS A 254 -13.38 -13.97 -31.60
C CYS A 254 -12.39 -15.15 -31.58
N GLY A 255 -12.10 -15.68 -32.77
CA GLY A 255 -11.35 -16.92 -32.92
C GLY A 255 -12.11 -18.11 -32.33
N THR A 256 -11.58 -18.68 -31.25
CA THR A 256 -12.12 -19.84 -30.52
C THR A 256 -12.86 -19.48 -29.23
N VAL A 257 -13.07 -18.19 -28.93
CA VAL A 257 -13.79 -17.73 -27.73
C VAL A 257 -14.99 -16.84 -28.06
N CYS A 258 -15.92 -16.74 -27.11
CA CYS A 258 -17.06 -15.82 -27.14
C CYS A 258 -16.83 -14.67 -26.17
N VAL A 259 -17.03 -13.44 -26.63
CA VAL A 259 -16.80 -12.22 -25.84
C VAL A 259 -17.91 -11.20 -26.11
N ASP A 260 -18.32 -10.45 -25.08
CA ASP A 260 -19.21 -9.32 -25.32
C ASP A 260 -18.42 -8.13 -25.88
N THR A 261 -18.47 -7.96 -27.20
CA THR A 261 -17.87 -6.81 -27.89
C THR A 261 -18.39 -5.45 -27.39
N ASN A 262 -19.46 -5.39 -26.57
CA ASN A 262 -19.96 -4.14 -26.01
C ASN A 262 -19.26 -3.70 -24.71
N THR A 263 -18.61 -4.64 -24.00
CA THR A 263 -18.03 -4.42 -22.65
C THR A 263 -16.62 -5.00 -22.47
N ASP A 264 -16.18 -5.96 -23.29
CA ASP A 264 -14.83 -6.50 -23.28
C ASP A 264 -13.80 -5.48 -23.81
N SER A 265 -12.90 -5.03 -22.94
CA SER A 265 -11.83 -4.10 -23.28
C SER A 265 -10.72 -4.70 -24.15
N ALA A 266 -10.66 -6.03 -24.34
CA ALA A 266 -9.75 -6.69 -25.27
C ALA A 266 -10.34 -6.87 -26.69
N ASN A 267 -11.67 -6.76 -26.85
CA ASN A 267 -12.39 -7.05 -28.09
C ASN A 267 -13.52 -6.03 -28.35
N CYS A 268 -13.26 -4.74 -28.11
CA CYS A 268 -14.33 -3.75 -28.09
C CYS A 268 -14.81 -3.35 -29.49
N GLY A 269 -16.11 -3.46 -29.73
CA GLY A 269 -16.77 -3.24 -31.02
C GLY A 269 -16.52 -4.39 -32.01
N THR A 270 -15.27 -4.84 -32.14
CA THR A 270 -14.87 -6.00 -32.94
C THR A 270 -13.71 -6.78 -32.30
N CYS A 271 -13.58 -8.05 -32.69
CA CYS A 271 -12.53 -8.95 -32.22
C CYS A 271 -11.12 -8.41 -32.42
N GLY A 272 -10.29 -8.52 -31.37
CA GLY A 272 -8.91 -8.02 -31.34
C GLY A 272 -8.76 -6.50 -31.23
N THR A 273 -9.87 -5.74 -31.17
CA THR A 273 -9.84 -4.29 -30.94
C THR A 273 -9.71 -4.02 -29.45
N ALA A 274 -8.49 -4.15 -28.93
CA ALA A 274 -8.18 -3.84 -27.54
C ALA A 274 -8.19 -2.31 -27.30
N CYS A 275 -8.82 -1.89 -26.21
CA CYS A 275 -8.82 -0.51 -25.74
C CYS A 275 -7.48 -0.16 -25.08
N THR A 276 -6.93 1.01 -25.41
CA THR A 276 -5.56 1.40 -25.02
C THR A 276 -5.57 2.65 -24.15
N GLY A 277 -4.68 2.71 -23.15
CA GLY A 277 -4.44 3.92 -22.35
C GLY A 277 -5.66 4.45 -21.59
N GLY A 278 -6.10 3.73 -20.54
CA GLY A 278 -7.18 4.19 -19.65
C GLY A 278 -8.59 4.18 -20.28
N GLN A 279 -8.75 3.59 -21.45
CA GLN A 279 -10.03 3.46 -22.14
C GLN A 279 -10.82 2.24 -21.65
N VAL A 280 -12.13 2.41 -21.47
CA VAL A 280 -13.08 1.33 -21.18
C VAL A 280 -13.93 1.04 -22.41
N CYS A 281 -14.31 -0.22 -22.60
CA CYS A 281 -15.29 -0.56 -23.64
C CYS A 281 -16.69 -0.18 -23.14
N SER A 282 -17.41 0.62 -23.93
CA SER A 282 -18.81 0.96 -23.66
C SER A 282 -19.60 0.98 -24.96
N ASN A 283 -20.66 0.16 -25.02
CA ASN A 283 -21.55 0.06 -26.19
C ASN A 283 -20.78 -0.16 -27.51
N GLY A 284 -19.73 -0.99 -27.46
CA GLY A 284 -18.94 -1.36 -28.63
C GLY A 284 -17.97 -0.29 -29.12
N THR A 285 -17.66 0.71 -28.29
CA THR A 285 -16.66 1.75 -28.58
C THR A 285 -15.64 1.82 -27.45
N CYS A 286 -14.35 1.75 -27.78
CA CYS A 286 -13.29 2.09 -26.82
C CYS A 286 -13.40 3.57 -26.47
N SER A 287 -13.83 3.85 -25.25
CA SER A 287 -14.13 5.18 -24.79
C SER A 287 -13.27 5.51 -23.58
N LEU A 288 -12.49 6.59 -23.70
CA LEU A 288 -11.80 7.14 -22.54
C LEU A 288 -12.85 7.66 -21.55
N GLN A 289 -12.94 7.05 -20.38
CA GLN A 289 -13.80 7.45 -19.27
C GLN A 289 -12.94 8.16 -18.22
N CYS A 290 -13.21 9.44 -17.98
CA CYS A 290 -12.44 10.23 -17.03
C CYS A 290 -13.07 10.18 -15.64
N SER A 291 -12.41 9.46 -14.73
CA SER A 291 -12.73 9.43 -13.30
C SER A 291 -12.44 10.79 -12.63
N GLY A 292 -13.03 11.04 -11.46
CA GLY A 292 -12.68 12.19 -10.60
C GLY A 292 -13.05 13.58 -11.15
N GLY A 293 -13.90 13.67 -12.19
CA GLY A 293 -14.30 14.96 -12.77
C GLY A 293 -13.31 15.56 -13.78
N ALA A 294 -12.24 14.84 -14.14
CA ALA A 294 -11.33 15.25 -15.21
C ALA A 294 -12.05 15.32 -16.57
N THR A 295 -11.66 16.26 -17.42
CA THR A 295 -12.25 16.46 -18.75
C THR A 295 -11.55 15.59 -19.79
N LYS A 296 -12.32 15.01 -20.72
CA LYS A 296 -11.78 14.28 -21.86
C LYS A 296 -11.29 15.25 -22.95
N CYS A 297 -9.99 15.29 -23.17
CA CYS A 297 -9.34 16.12 -24.17
C CYS A 297 -8.68 15.26 -25.24
N GLY A 298 -9.45 14.96 -26.29
CA GLY A 298 -9.06 13.99 -27.31
C GLY A 298 -8.97 12.59 -26.73
N ASN A 299 -7.75 12.04 -26.65
CA ASN A 299 -7.44 10.71 -26.14
C ASN A 299 -6.86 10.70 -24.72
N THR A 300 -6.74 11.86 -24.05
CA THR A 300 -6.27 11.96 -22.66
C THR A 300 -7.34 12.54 -21.72
N CYS A 301 -7.32 12.11 -20.47
CA CYS A 301 -8.10 12.70 -19.38
C CYS A 301 -7.20 13.72 -18.68
N VAL A 302 -7.69 14.93 -18.50
CA VAL A 302 -6.93 16.03 -17.92
C VAL A 302 -7.84 16.81 -16.98
N ASP A 303 -7.36 17.14 -15.78
CA ASP A 303 -8.09 18.04 -14.90
C ASP A 303 -7.96 19.46 -15.44
N THR A 304 -8.99 19.92 -16.15
CA THR A 304 -9.11 21.28 -16.67
C THR A 304 -9.03 22.35 -15.58
N ASN A 305 -9.10 22.02 -14.29
CA ASN A 305 -8.95 22.98 -13.20
C ASN A 305 -7.48 23.24 -12.80
N THR A 306 -6.57 22.31 -13.12
CA THR A 306 -5.19 22.30 -12.61
C THR A 306 -4.11 22.02 -13.67
N ASP A 307 -4.45 21.39 -14.80
CA ASP A 307 -3.51 21.12 -15.91
C ASP A 307 -3.13 22.40 -16.67
N PRO A 308 -1.85 22.84 -16.65
CA PRO A 308 -1.39 24.00 -17.41
C PRO A 308 -1.48 23.82 -18.93
N GLY A 309 -1.64 22.60 -19.46
CA GLY A 309 -1.83 22.33 -20.89
C GLY A 309 -3.29 22.43 -21.37
N ASN A 310 -4.27 22.37 -20.45
CA ASN A 310 -5.69 22.24 -20.77
C ASN A 310 -6.58 23.08 -19.84
N CYS A 311 -6.16 24.29 -19.49
CA CYS A 311 -6.77 25.04 -18.40
C CYS A 311 -8.13 25.65 -18.75
N GLY A 312 -9.18 25.28 -18.03
CA GLY A 312 -10.56 25.67 -18.32
C GLY A 312 -11.15 25.05 -19.60
N GLY A 313 -10.38 24.23 -20.31
CA GLY A 313 -10.79 23.61 -21.56
C GLY A 313 -9.62 22.99 -22.34
N CYS A 314 -9.95 21.98 -23.13
CA CYS A 314 -8.98 21.20 -23.90
C CYS A 314 -8.11 22.05 -24.84
N GLY A 315 -6.79 21.85 -24.78
CA GLY A 315 -5.80 22.57 -25.57
C GLY A 315 -5.61 24.03 -25.18
N ASN A 316 -6.29 24.54 -24.14
CA ASN A 316 -6.07 25.89 -23.63
C ASN A 316 -4.83 25.93 -22.72
N ALA A 317 -3.67 25.75 -23.35
CA ALA A 317 -2.38 25.79 -22.68
C ALA A 317 -2.09 27.19 -22.13
N CYS A 318 -1.76 27.27 -20.86
CA CYS A 318 -1.43 28.51 -20.19
C CYS A 318 -0.14 29.12 -20.74
N PRO A 319 -0.10 30.45 -20.98
CA PRO A 319 1.13 31.12 -21.40
C PRO A 319 2.28 30.89 -20.43
N THR A 320 3.50 30.78 -20.94
CA THR A 320 4.73 30.49 -20.18
C THR A 320 4.83 31.34 -18.91
N GLY A 321 4.96 30.69 -17.75
CA GLY A 321 4.99 31.35 -16.43
C GLY A 321 3.62 31.54 -15.76
N GLN A 322 2.54 31.03 -16.35
CA GLN A 322 1.22 30.94 -15.71
C GLN A 322 0.93 29.49 -15.29
N VAL A 323 0.16 29.33 -14.20
CA VAL A 323 -0.36 28.05 -13.73
C VAL A 323 -1.88 27.99 -13.96
N CYS A 324 -2.43 26.81 -14.14
CA CYS A 324 -3.87 26.64 -14.09
C CYS A 324 -4.36 26.61 -12.64
N SER A 325 -5.41 27.37 -12.33
CA SER A 325 -6.05 27.35 -11.02
C SER A 325 -7.55 27.63 -11.19
N GLY A 326 -8.40 26.69 -10.78
CA GLY A 326 -9.86 26.80 -10.91
C GLY A 326 -10.33 27.02 -12.34
N GLY A 327 -9.63 26.40 -13.31
CA GLY A 327 -9.94 26.53 -14.75
C GLY A 327 -9.55 27.88 -15.36
N THR A 328 -8.77 28.70 -14.66
CA THR A 328 -8.25 29.97 -15.18
C THR A 328 -6.72 29.95 -15.18
N CYS A 329 -6.11 30.26 -16.34
CA CYS A 329 -4.68 30.51 -16.39
C CYS A 329 -4.35 31.78 -15.61
N SER A 330 -3.50 31.65 -14.61
CA SER A 330 -3.15 32.72 -13.70
C SER A 330 -1.64 32.84 -13.57
N LEU A 331 -1.15 34.07 -13.70
CA LEU A 331 0.26 34.38 -13.51
C LEU A 331 0.62 34.28 -12.02
N GLN A 332 1.29 33.18 -11.65
CA GLN A 332 1.86 32.93 -10.33
C GLN A 332 3.38 33.12 -10.38
N CYS A 333 3.86 34.10 -9.62
CA CYS A 333 5.27 34.46 -9.60
C CYS A 333 6.06 33.59 -8.60
N SER A 334 6.97 32.78 -9.13
CA SER A 334 7.83 31.86 -8.38
C SER A 334 9.22 32.46 -8.12
N GLY A 335 10.08 31.77 -7.38
CA GLY A 335 11.47 32.19 -7.14
C GLY A 335 11.64 33.49 -6.34
N GLY A 336 10.59 33.97 -5.66
CA GLY A 336 10.60 35.27 -4.96
C GLY A 336 10.34 36.48 -5.86
N THR A 337 9.96 36.26 -7.13
CA THR A 337 9.55 37.34 -8.05
C THR A 337 8.18 37.92 -7.66
N THR A 338 7.96 39.21 -7.95
CA THR A 338 6.72 39.94 -7.66
C THR A 338 5.86 40.07 -8.92
N LYS A 339 4.54 40.02 -8.77
CA LYS A 339 3.59 40.27 -9.85
C LYS A 339 3.43 41.77 -10.12
N CYS A 340 3.94 42.22 -11.25
CA CYS A 340 3.84 43.61 -11.70
C CYS A 340 2.92 43.68 -12.93
N GLY A 341 1.61 43.76 -12.66
CA GLY A 341 0.59 43.64 -13.69
C GLY A 341 0.51 42.22 -14.25
N ASN A 342 0.87 42.05 -15.52
CA ASN A 342 0.83 40.78 -16.25
C ASN A 342 2.21 40.13 -16.44
N THR A 343 3.26 40.62 -15.77
CA THR A 343 4.59 40.00 -15.75
C THR A 343 5.06 39.72 -14.33
N CYS A 344 5.86 38.66 -14.17
CA CYS A 344 6.61 38.38 -12.95
C CYS A 344 8.02 38.94 -13.11
N VAL A 345 8.48 39.69 -12.11
CA VAL A 345 9.79 40.35 -12.14
C VAL A 345 10.45 40.23 -10.77
N ASP A 346 11.76 39.97 -10.74
CA ASP A 346 12.49 40.05 -9.49
C ASP A 346 12.74 41.52 -9.13
N THR A 347 11.98 42.04 -8.18
CA THR A 347 12.14 43.42 -7.70
C THR A 347 13.49 43.67 -7.04
N LYS A 348 14.31 42.63 -6.78
CA LYS A 348 15.68 42.78 -6.27
C LYS A 348 16.73 43.03 -7.36
N THR A 349 16.47 42.65 -8.61
CA THR A 349 17.45 42.67 -9.72
C THR A 349 16.95 43.27 -11.03
N ASP A 350 15.64 43.43 -11.23
CA ASP A 350 15.07 44.10 -12.40
C ASP A 350 15.20 45.64 -12.30
N GLY A 351 16.02 46.22 -13.18
CA GLY A 351 16.21 47.67 -13.33
C GLY A 351 14.97 48.46 -13.76
N ALA A 352 13.87 47.81 -14.16
CA ALA A 352 12.59 48.46 -14.47
C ALA A 352 11.56 48.39 -13.32
N ASN A 353 11.79 47.56 -12.30
CA ASN A 353 10.86 47.28 -11.21
C ASN A 353 11.55 47.20 -9.84
N CYS A 354 12.56 48.06 -9.61
CA CYS A 354 13.49 47.92 -8.51
C CYS A 354 12.88 48.29 -7.14
N GLY A 355 12.89 47.35 -6.20
CA GLY A 355 12.24 47.45 -4.89
C GLY A 355 10.71 47.30 -4.98
N THR A 356 10.08 47.96 -5.94
CA THR A 356 8.63 47.88 -6.23
C THR A 356 8.35 47.95 -7.73
N CYS A 357 7.20 47.40 -8.14
CA CYS A 357 6.70 47.48 -9.51
C CYS A 357 6.71 48.91 -10.07
N GLY A 358 7.21 49.08 -11.31
CA GLY A 358 7.29 50.35 -12.01
C GLY A 358 8.43 51.28 -11.58
N THR A 359 9.24 50.91 -10.59
CA THR A 359 10.41 51.71 -10.16
C THR A 359 11.58 51.48 -11.11
N VAL A 360 11.67 52.31 -12.15
CA VAL A 360 12.76 52.27 -13.13
C VAL A 360 14.00 52.98 -12.59
N CYS A 361 15.14 52.30 -12.60
CA CYS A 361 16.42 52.87 -12.22
C CYS A 361 16.93 53.88 -13.26
N GLY A 362 17.64 54.91 -12.80
CA GLY A 362 18.14 56.00 -13.65
C GLY A 362 19.20 55.54 -14.65
N SER A 363 19.42 56.34 -15.71
CA SER A 363 20.43 56.04 -16.73
C SER A 363 21.81 55.80 -16.10
N GLY A 364 22.39 54.62 -16.38
CA GLY A 364 23.67 54.19 -15.81
C GLY A 364 23.58 53.42 -14.48
N GLN A 365 22.40 53.28 -13.87
CA GLN A 365 22.19 52.45 -12.66
C GLN A 365 21.86 50.98 -12.99
N VAL A 366 21.69 50.16 -11.95
CA VAL A 366 21.21 48.76 -11.93
C VAL A 366 20.35 48.56 -10.68
N CYS A 367 19.46 47.57 -10.68
CA CYS A 367 18.84 47.15 -9.43
C CYS A 367 19.76 46.18 -8.66
N ASN A 368 19.97 46.45 -7.38
CA ASN A 368 20.87 45.70 -6.51
C ASN A 368 20.19 45.50 -5.14
N ASN A 369 19.71 44.29 -4.88
CA ASN A 369 18.91 43.94 -3.68
C ASN A 369 17.71 44.88 -3.44
N GLY A 370 17.07 45.37 -4.52
CA GLY A 370 15.89 46.22 -4.44
C GLY A 370 16.19 47.73 -4.28
N ALA A 371 17.44 48.14 -4.41
CA ALA A 371 17.84 49.54 -4.50
C ALA A 371 18.55 49.84 -5.83
N CYS A 372 18.23 50.97 -6.46
CA CYS A 372 18.91 51.42 -7.67
C CYS A 372 20.32 51.95 -7.33
N ALA A 373 21.35 51.21 -7.74
CA ALA A 373 22.74 51.50 -7.48
C ALA A 373 23.52 51.82 -8.77
N SER A 374 24.61 52.58 -8.68
CA SER A 374 25.53 52.81 -9.81
C SER A 374 26.49 51.64 -10.05
N VAL A 375 26.62 50.73 -9.07
CA VAL A 375 27.48 49.54 -9.10
C VAL A 375 26.75 48.33 -8.51
N CYS A 376 27.13 47.14 -8.97
CA CYS A 376 26.68 45.88 -8.38
C CYS A 376 27.36 45.62 -7.02
N GLY A 377 26.83 44.66 -6.25
CA GLY A 377 27.48 44.18 -5.02
C GLY A 377 28.83 43.52 -5.29
N SER A 378 29.68 43.43 -4.26
CA SER A 378 31.00 42.79 -4.35
C SER A 378 30.89 41.33 -4.83
N GLY A 379 31.56 41.00 -5.93
CA GLY A 379 31.51 39.68 -6.57
C GLY A 379 30.48 39.56 -7.70
N LEU A 380 29.70 40.60 -7.99
CA LEU A 380 28.75 40.64 -9.11
C LEU A 380 29.20 41.62 -10.19
N THR A 381 29.05 41.23 -11.45
CA THR A 381 29.39 42.04 -12.62
C THR A 381 28.13 42.70 -13.19
N LYS A 382 28.25 43.97 -13.59
CA LYS A 382 27.16 44.71 -14.26
C LYS A 382 27.06 44.28 -15.73
N CYS A 383 25.93 43.70 -16.10
CA CYS A 383 25.62 43.29 -17.46
C CYS A 383 24.36 44.00 -17.94
N GLY A 384 24.53 45.05 -18.75
CA GLY A 384 23.44 45.94 -19.13
C GLY A 384 22.79 46.58 -17.91
N ASN A 385 21.54 46.20 -17.62
CA ASN A 385 20.74 46.73 -16.51
C ASN A 385 20.68 45.81 -15.27
N PHE A 386 21.26 44.60 -15.35
CA PHE A 386 21.22 43.58 -14.30
C PHE A 386 22.62 43.27 -13.72
N CYS A 387 22.65 42.65 -12.55
CA CYS A 387 23.86 42.19 -11.86
C CYS A 387 23.90 40.66 -11.83
N VAL A 388 24.99 40.06 -12.30
CA VAL A 388 25.15 38.61 -12.40
C VAL A 388 26.49 38.15 -11.84
N ASN A 389 26.53 36.93 -11.29
CA ASN A 389 27.78 36.34 -10.85
C ASN A 389 28.48 35.68 -12.04
N THR A 390 29.35 36.43 -12.71
CA THR A 390 30.14 35.93 -13.84
C THR A 390 31.02 34.73 -13.47
N GLN A 391 31.22 34.40 -12.19
CA GLN A 391 31.97 33.21 -11.78
C GLN A 391 31.16 31.90 -11.82
N THR A 392 29.83 31.96 -11.85
CA THR A 392 28.92 30.80 -11.75
C THR A 392 27.70 30.84 -12.68
N ASP A 393 27.39 31.98 -13.30
CA ASP A 393 26.25 32.12 -14.20
C ASP A 393 26.56 31.53 -15.59
N GLY A 394 25.86 30.44 -15.94
CA GLY A 394 25.98 29.77 -17.24
C GLY A 394 25.58 30.62 -18.46
N ALA A 395 24.83 31.70 -18.28
CA ALA A 395 24.47 32.64 -19.35
C ALA A 395 25.42 33.85 -19.47
N ASN A 396 26.28 34.07 -18.46
CA ASN A 396 27.18 35.23 -18.37
C ASN A 396 28.58 34.83 -17.85
N CYS A 397 29.12 33.71 -18.33
CA CYS A 397 30.29 33.11 -17.69
C CYS A 397 31.59 33.85 -18.04
N GLY A 398 32.31 34.35 -17.05
CA GLY A 398 33.52 35.17 -17.19
C GLY A 398 33.27 36.58 -17.75
N SER A 399 32.25 36.75 -18.60
CA SER A 399 31.79 38.05 -19.09
C SER A 399 30.32 38.05 -19.49
N CYS A 400 29.72 39.24 -19.56
CA CYS A 400 28.31 39.45 -19.88
C CYS A 400 27.91 38.85 -21.23
N GLY A 401 26.83 38.06 -21.25
CA GLY A 401 26.32 37.40 -22.45
C GLY A 401 27.19 36.26 -23.00
N ASN A 402 28.28 35.90 -22.32
CA ASN A 402 29.06 34.71 -22.67
C ASN A 402 28.37 33.45 -22.13
N ALA A 403 27.30 33.04 -22.81
CA ALA A 403 26.57 31.83 -22.48
C ALA A 403 27.40 30.57 -22.83
N CYS A 404 27.43 29.60 -21.92
CA CYS A 404 28.11 28.35 -22.13
C CYS A 404 27.39 27.47 -23.16
N ALA A 405 28.16 26.67 -23.90
CA ALA A 405 27.60 25.67 -24.81
C ALA A 405 26.80 24.61 -24.03
N PRO A 406 25.80 23.95 -24.66
CA PRO A 406 25.09 22.83 -24.03
C PRO A 406 26.05 21.78 -23.45
N GLY A 407 25.80 21.35 -22.21
CA GLY A 407 26.69 20.43 -21.47
C GLY A 407 27.95 21.07 -20.85
N ALA A 408 28.14 22.39 -20.96
CA ALA A 408 29.20 23.12 -20.27
C ALA A 408 28.63 24.01 -19.15
N THR A 409 29.22 23.91 -17.96
CA THR A 409 28.86 24.71 -16.78
C THR A 409 29.84 25.86 -16.57
N CYS A 410 29.41 26.90 -15.85
CA CYS A 410 30.29 28.02 -15.52
C CYS A 410 31.06 27.76 -14.23
N VAL A 411 32.36 27.47 -14.35
CA VAL A 411 33.23 27.18 -13.21
C VAL A 411 34.30 28.26 -13.10
N THR A 412 34.26 29.04 -12.02
CA THR A 412 35.22 30.13 -11.73
C THR A 412 35.36 31.17 -12.85
N GLY A 413 34.30 31.39 -13.64
CA GLY A 413 34.30 32.33 -14.76
C GLY A 413 34.87 31.78 -16.06
N THR A 414 34.94 30.46 -16.20
CA THR A 414 35.22 29.77 -17.48
C THR A 414 34.11 28.78 -17.77
N CYS A 415 33.58 28.77 -19.00
CA CYS A 415 32.70 27.69 -19.45
C CYS A 415 33.54 26.42 -19.63
N GLN A 416 33.28 25.41 -18.81
CA GLN A 416 33.99 24.14 -18.84
C GLN A 416 33.03 23.03 -19.26
N GLN A 417 33.42 22.21 -20.23
CA GLN A 417 32.71 20.96 -20.53
C GLN A 417 32.74 20.11 -19.27
N CYS A 418 31.56 19.78 -18.76
CA CYS A 418 31.45 19.31 -17.38
C CYS A 418 32.03 17.89 -17.22
N ASN A 419 32.69 17.61 -16.09
CA ASN A 419 33.42 16.37 -15.87
C ASN A 419 32.81 15.54 -14.73
N SER A 420 31.99 14.55 -15.10
CA SER A 420 31.23 13.63 -14.24
C SER A 420 32.07 12.92 -13.17
N ALA A 421 33.38 12.77 -13.40
CA ALA A 421 34.30 12.18 -12.42
C ALA A 421 34.66 13.14 -11.25
N THR A 422 34.36 14.43 -11.35
CA THR A 422 34.79 15.49 -10.41
C THR A 422 33.77 16.61 -10.19
N THR A 423 32.62 16.57 -10.86
CA THR A 423 31.69 17.70 -10.94
C THR A 423 30.29 17.15 -11.16
N ASP A 424 29.35 17.68 -10.39
CA ASP A 424 27.90 17.56 -10.52
C ASP A 424 27.48 18.35 -11.78
N CYS A 425 27.03 17.66 -12.82
CA CYS A 425 26.80 18.25 -14.14
C CYS A 425 25.33 18.48 -14.51
N ASP A 426 24.38 17.93 -13.75
CA ASP A 426 22.94 18.18 -13.91
C ASP A 426 22.37 19.10 -12.81
N GLY A 427 23.05 19.24 -11.68
CA GLY A 427 22.68 20.08 -10.55
C GLY A 427 21.84 19.39 -9.48
N ASP A 428 21.72 18.07 -9.48
CA ASP A 428 20.94 17.31 -8.49
C ASP A 428 21.64 17.21 -7.11
N GLY A 429 22.94 17.47 -7.06
CA GLY A 429 23.77 17.48 -5.86
C GLY A 429 24.53 16.17 -5.59
N TRP A 430 24.60 15.22 -6.51
CA TRP A 430 25.41 13.99 -6.43
C TRP A 430 26.63 14.02 -7.37
N LEU A 431 27.45 12.97 -7.31
CA LEU A 431 28.58 12.74 -8.20
C LEU A 431 28.60 11.25 -8.59
N VAL A 432 29.16 10.92 -9.76
CA VAL A 432 29.36 9.51 -10.17
C VAL A 432 30.24 8.74 -9.15
N SER A 433 31.14 9.42 -8.44
CA SER A 433 31.94 8.84 -7.36
C SER A 433 31.16 8.56 -6.07
N GLU A 434 29.95 9.09 -5.94
CA GLU A 434 29.01 8.88 -4.84
C GLU A 434 27.87 7.90 -5.20
N GLY A 435 27.89 7.32 -6.41
CA GLY A 435 26.93 6.32 -6.87
C GLY A 435 25.87 6.84 -7.84
N ASP A 436 25.92 8.11 -8.24
CA ASP A 436 25.12 8.57 -9.37
C ASP A 436 25.51 7.83 -10.68
N CYS A 437 24.49 7.51 -11.47
CA CYS A 437 24.57 6.79 -12.73
C CYS A 437 24.18 7.65 -13.95
N CYS A 438 23.75 8.90 -13.75
CA CYS A 438 23.07 9.72 -14.75
C CYS A 438 23.47 11.21 -14.79
N ASP A 439 24.59 11.65 -14.23
CA ASP A 439 25.19 13.02 -14.31
C ASP A 439 25.01 13.81 -15.64
N LYS A 440 24.73 13.16 -16.79
CA LYS A 440 24.42 13.80 -18.07
C LYS A 440 23.26 13.15 -18.84
N PRO A 441 22.52 13.95 -19.65
CA PRO A 441 21.51 13.41 -20.57
C PRO A 441 22.12 12.41 -21.57
N GLY A 442 21.42 11.33 -21.85
CA GLY A 442 21.89 10.28 -22.76
C GLY A 442 21.22 8.93 -22.54
N THR A 443 21.97 7.95 -22.04
CA THR A 443 21.51 6.56 -21.83
C THR A 443 20.44 6.39 -20.76
N CYS A 444 20.29 7.39 -19.89
CA CYS A 444 19.27 7.48 -18.83
C CYS A 444 18.26 8.60 -19.12
N GLY A 445 18.00 8.89 -20.39
CA GLY A 445 16.96 9.84 -20.81
C GLY A 445 17.43 11.31 -20.91
N SER A 446 16.46 12.22 -20.83
CA SER A 446 16.63 13.67 -21.05
C SER A 446 16.58 14.53 -19.78
N GLU A 447 16.23 13.94 -18.64
CA GLU A 447 16.01 14.63 -17.36
C GLU A 447 16.92 14.03 -16.26
N PRO A 448 18.25 14.11 -16.42
CA PRO A 448 19.21 13.43 -15.54
C PRO A 448 19.04 13.77 -14.05
N GLN A 449 18.68 15.02 -13.75
CA GLN A 449 18.55 15.56 -12.39
C GLN A 449 17.43 14.96 -11.51
N TYR A 450 16.83 13.85 -11.95
CA TYR A 450 15.87 13.04 -11.20
C TYR A 450 16.36 11.61 -10.90
N VAL A 451 17.54 11.23 -11.42
CA VAL A 451 18.10 9.88 -11.40
C VAL A 451 19.33 9.84 -10.51
N ASN A 452 19.24 9.23 -9.32
CA ASN A 452 20.35 9.12 -8.35
C ASN A 452 20.01 8.15 -7.19
N PRO A 453 20.97 7.71 -6.35
CA PRO A 453 20.71 6.80 -5.21
C PRO A 453 19.74 7.30 -4.12
N GLY A 454 19.29 8.55 -4.21
CA GLY A 454 18.24 9.14 -3.38
C GLY A 454 16.83 9.04 -3.96
N ALA A 455 16.65 8.58 -5.20
CA ALA A 455 15.37 8.56 -5.93
C ALA A 455 14.54 7.29 -5.66
N VAL A 456 13.26 7.32 -6.06
CA VAL A 456 12.39 6.13 -6.21
C VAL A 456 12.24 5.78 -7.69
N GLU A 457 12.16 4.48 -7.99
CA GLU A 457 12.00 3.98 -9.37
C GLU A 457 10.68 4.44 -10.01
N VAL A 458 10.73 4.94 -11.26
CA VAL A 458 9.55 5.39 -12.02
C VAL A 458 9.17 4.34 -13.07
N VAL A 459 8.71 3.19 -12.56
CA VAL A 459 8.38 1.96 -13.32
C VAL A 459 7.68 2.23 -14.66
N GLY A 460 8.35 1.89 -15.75
CA GLY A 460 7.88 1.98 -17.14
C GLY A 460 8.55 3.05 -17.99
N ASN A 461 9.65 3.67 -17.52
CA ASN A 461 10.39 4.70 -18.25
C ASN A 461 11.65 4.17 -18.97
N GLY A 462 12.14 2.96 -18.64
CA GLY A 462 13.36 2.38 -19.19
C GLY A 462 14.67 2.90 -18.59
N ILE A 463 14.64 3.48 -17.40
CA ILE A 463 15.76 4.12 -16.71
C ILE A 463 15.94 3.47 -15.32
N ASP A 464 17.18 3.41 -14.83
CA ASP A 464 17.55 3.01 -13.45
C ASP A 464 17.48 4.27 -12.56
N ASP A 465 16.28 4.74 -12.18
CA ASP A 465 16.12 6.05 -11.53
C ASP A 465 16.85 6.10 -10.18
N ASN A 466 16.87 4.97 -9.45
CA ASN A 466 17.48 4.89 -8.12
C ASN A 466 18.96 4.41 -8.14
N CYS A 467 19.56 4.24 -9.34
CA CYS A 467 20.94 3.82 -9.57
C CYS A 467 21.35 2.52 -8.83
N ASN A 468 20.47 1.52 -8.74
CA ASN A 468 20.75 0.23 -8.11
C ASN A 468 21.16 -0.89 -9.09
N ALA A 469 21.33 -0.56 -10.38
CA ALA A 469 21.63 -1.45 -11.50
C ALA A 469 20.47 -2.39 -11.89
N LYS A 470 19.23 -1.92 -11.73
CA LYS A 470 17.99 -2.53 -12.25
C LYS A 470 17.17 -1.46 -12.98
N VAL A 471 16.11 -1.87 -13.69
CA VAL A 471 15.27 -0.98 -14.50
C VAL A 471 13.84 -1.52 -14.54
N ASP A 472 12.85 -0.64 -14.39
CA ASP A 472 11.42 -0.91 -14.52
C ASP A 472 10.98 -2.18 -13.74
N LEU A 473 10.45 -3.18 -14.44
CA LEU A 473 9.91 -4.42 -13.92
C LEU A 473 10.98 -5.33 -13.28
N PHE A 474 12.27 -5.02 -13.49
CA PHE A 474 13.38 -5.70 -12.84
C PHE A 474 13.75 -5.06 -11.50
N ASP A 475 13.34 -3.83 -11.19
CA ASP A 475 13.38 -3.32 -9.82
C ASP A 475 12.04 -3.46 -9.11
N GLN A 476 12.04 -4.33 -8.10
CA GLN A 476 10.88 -4.57 -7.24
C GLN A 476 11.20 -4.27 -5.77
N GLU A 477 12.36 -3.68 -5.46
CA GLU A 477 12.70 -3.27 -4.08
C GLU A 477 11.72 -2.24 -3.52
N ASP A 478 11.22 -1.36 -4.39
CA ASP A 478 10.28 -0.28 -4.03
C ASP A 478 8.80 -0.66 -4.25
N ALA A 479 8.52 -1.86 -4.80
CA ALA A 479 7.18 -2.30 -5.22
C ALA A 479 6.66 -3.56 -4.50
N LEU A 480 7.46 -4.22 -3.66
CA LEU A 480 7.08 -5.43 -2.93
C LEU A 480 6.37 -5.12 -1.59
N PRO A 481 5.13 -5.62 -1.36
CA PRO A 481 4.44 -5.45 -0.08
C PRO A 481 5.18 -6.12 1.09
N CYS A 482 5.52 -5.31 2.09
CA CYS A 482 6.28 -5.68 3.30
C CYS A 482 5.40 -5.99 4.52
N ASP A 483 4.09 -6.04 4.32
CA ASP A 483 3.03 -6.02 5.32
C ASP A 483 2.40 -7.40 5.57
N GLN A 484 2.91 -8.42 4.89
CA GLN A 484 2.46 -9.79 4.98
C GLN A 484 2.77 -10.39 6.36
N ALA A 485 1.81 -11.10 6.93
CA ALA A 485 1.89 -11.78 8.23
C ALA A 485 2.29 -10.88 9.43
N LEU A 486 2.03 -9.57 9.37
CA LEU A 486 2.24 -8.67 10.50
C LEU A 486 1.37 -9.03 11.72
N THR A 487 1.92 -8.87 12.92
CA THR A 487 1.21 -9.17 14.17
C THR A 487 0.15 -8.11 14.45
N SER A 488 -1.12 -8.53 14.51
CA SER A 488 -2.27 -7.61 14.58
C SER A 488 -2.24 -6.63 15.76
N ASN A 489 -1.61 -6.98 16.88
CA ASN A 489 -1.42 -6.10 18.05
C ASN A 489 0.06 -5.71 18.26
N SER A 490 0.83 -5.49 17.20
CA SER A 490 2.29 -5.31 17.29
C SER A 490 2.71 -4.24 18.32
N SER A 491 3.80 -4.55 19.02
CA SER A 491 4.52 -3.60 19.89
C SER A 491 5.51 -2.72 19.12
N THR A 492 5.71 -2.97 17.83
CA THR A 492 6.71 -2.30 16.98
C THR A 492 6.02 -1.25 16.11
N PRO A 493 6.22 0.07 16.36
CA PRO A 493 5.60 1.13 15.55
C PRO A 493 5.88 1.03 14.04
N GLY A 494 7.06 0.52 13.67
CA GLY A 494 7.43 0.34 12.26
C GLY A 494 6.55 -0.64 11.49
N ASP A 495 5.88 -1.59 12.17
CA ASP A 495 4.95 -2.50 11.50
C ASP A 495 3.67 -1.78 11.06
N TYR A 496 3.26 -0.72 11.76
CA TYR A 496 2.12 0.12 11.37
C TYR A 496 2.45 1.00 10.17
N ALA A 497 3.73 1.35 9.98
CA ALA A 497 4.19 2.03 8.77
C ALA A 497 4.22 1.06 7.57
N LYS A 498 4.68 -0.19 7.76
CA LYS A 498 4.59 -1.24 6.73
C LYS A 498 3.14 -1.52 6.32
N ALA A 499 2.23 -1.60 7.30
CA ALA A 499 0.78 -1.69 7.09
C ALA A 499 0.13 -0.37 6.60
N MET A 500 0.94 0.55 6.07
CA MET A 500 0.51 1.65 5.22
C MET A 500 1.26 1.64 3.86
N GLY A 501 2.00 0.58 3.52
CA GLY A 501 2.87 0.51 2.34
C GLY A 501 4.29 1.07 2.52
N ILE A 502 4.67 1.56 3.70
CA ILE A 502 6.00 2.19 3.92
C ILE A 502 7.05 1.11 4.21
N CYS A 503 7.58 0.53 3.14
CA CYS A 503 8.45 -0.64 3.20
C CYS A 503 9.95 -0.34 3.31
N ARG A 504 10.45 0.68 2.59
CA ARG A 504 11.88 1.06 2.59
C ARG A 504 12.26 1.74 3.91
N THR A 505 13.42 1.38 4.46
CA THR A 505 13.99 2.00 5.68
C THR A 505 15.33 2.67 5.39
N THR A 506 15.61 3.78 6.08
CA THR A 506 16.86 4.54 5.96
C THR A 506 17.27 5.08 7.33
N THR A 507 18.35 5.87 7.39
CA THR A 507 18.81 6.49 8.64
C THR A 507 18.80 8.01 8.56
N GLU A 508 18.93 8.65 9.72
CA GLU A 508 18.89 10.11 9.87
C GLU A 508 20.02 10.82 9.09
N ASN A 509 21.26 10.32 9.22
CA ASN A 509 22.46 10.87 8.61
C ASN A 509 23.39 9.75 8.07
N PRO A 510 23.00 9.03 7.00
CA PRO A 510 23.87 8.07 6.32
C PRO A 510 25.02 8.78 5.59
N ALA A 511 26.03 8.02 5.16
CA ALA A 511 26.98 8.50 4.16
C ALA A 511 26.23 8.89 2.87
N LYS A 512 26.77 9.82 2.08
CA LYS A 512 26.11 10.33 0.87
C LYS A 512 25.77 9.22 -0.12
N ASN A 513 26.71 8.32 -0.42
CA ASN A 513 26.51 7.09 -1.20
C ASN A 513 25.62 6.01 -0.55
N GLN A 514 25.00 6.32 0.60
CA GLN A 514 24.01 5.48 1.30
C GLN A 514 22.72 6.29 1.59
N LYS A 515 22.58 7.50 1.04
CA LYS A 515 21.52 8.46 1.37
C LYS A 515 20.23 8.23 0.57
N THR A 516 19.74 7.00 0.63
CA THR A 516 18.44 6.60 0.08
C THR A 516 17.28 7.02 1.01
N TRP A 517 16.06 6.96 0.50
CA TRP A 517 14.83 7.41 1.16
C TRP A 517 14.17 6.33 2.04
N GLY A 518 13.07 6.67 2.73
CA GLY A 518 12.26 5.72 3.51
C GLY A 518 12.06 6.10 4.98
N LEU A 519 11.58 5.15 5.77
CA LEU A 519 11.32 5.30 7.20
C LEU A 519 12.62 5.34 8.01
N ILE A 520 12.77 6.34 8.86
CA ILE A 520 13.88 6.48 9.81
C ILE A 520 13.43 6.05 11.22
N THR A 521 12.28 6.55 11.67
CA THR A 521 11.63 6.12 12.93
C THR A 521 10.12 6.19 12.81
N ALA A 522 9.43 5.21 13.41
CA ALA A 522 8.03 5.31 13.76
C ALA A 522 7.87 5.29 15.28
N GLU A 523 6.88 6.00 15.81
CA GLU A 523 6.48 6.03 17.21
C GLU A 523 4.96 5.97 17.34
N ILE A 524 4.44 5.39 18.41
CA ILE A 524 3.01 5.44 18.73
C ILE A 524 2.82 6.05 20.12
N LEU A 525 2.09 7.16 20.16
CA LEU A 525 2.07 8.14 21.24
C LEU A 525 0.63 8.63 21.50
N ARG A 526 0.47 9.51 22.50
CA ARG A 526 -0.72 10.33 22.72
C ARG A 526 -0.61 11.66 21.98
N ALA A 527 -1.72 12.40 21.85
CA ALA A 527 -1.71 13.74 21.29
C ALA A 527 -0.76 14.73 22.01
N ASP A 528 -0.46 14.51 23.31
CA ASP A 528 0.48 15.32 24.08
C ASP A 528 1.96 14.90 23.96
N GLY A 529 2.26 13.88 23.16
CA GLY A 529 3.60 13.31 22.98
C GLY A 529 4.00 12.25 24.02
N SER A 530 3.17 11.97 25.03
CA SER A 530 3.41 10.86 25.97
C SER A 530 3.20 9.48 25.31
N ALA A 531 3.63 8.40 25.98
CA ALA A 531 3.48 7.04 25.46
C ALA A 531 2.01 6.59 25.51
N LEU A 532 1.55 5.83 24.50
CA LEU A 532 0.12 5.50 24.32
C LEU A 532 -0.57 4.88 25.56
N GLY A 533 0.17 4.08 26.34
CA GLY A 533 -0.31 3.43 27.57
C GLY A 533 -1.18 2.19 27.30
N ASP A 534 -2.20 2.33 26.46
CA ASP A 534 -3.04 1.21 26.00
C ASP A 534 -2.46 0.53 24.74
N ALA A 535 -2.68 -0.78 24.62
CA ALA A 535 -2.39 -1.54 23.40
C ALA A 535 -3.62 -1.68 22.49
N ARG A 536 -4.84 -1.42 22.99
CA ARG A 536 -6.10 -1.65 22.25
C ARG A 536 -6.41 -0.56 21.22
N ALA A 537 -5.95 0.66 21.46
CA ALA A 537 -6.08 1.82 20.58
C ALA A 537 -5.35 1.70 19.22
N ARG A 538 -4.71 0.55 18.93
CA ARG A 538 -3.99 0.30 17.67
C ARG A 538 -4.10 -1.16 17.22
N SER A 539 -4.22 -1.41 15.92
CA SER A 539 -4.03 -2.74 15.33
C SER A 539 -3.56 -2.70 13.88
N ILE A 540 -3.21 -3.88 13.35
CA ILE A 540 -2.87 -4.14 11.96
C ILE A 540 -3.82 -5.24 11.45
N ARG A 541 -4.44 -5.05 10.28
CA ARG A 541 -5.61 -5.83 9.85
C ARG A 541 -5.59 -6.19 8.37
N PRO A 542 -5.77 -7.47 7.99
CA PRO A 542 -6.13 -7.84 6.62
C PRO A 542 -7.61 -7.53 6.31
N LYS A 543 -8.41 -7.18 7.33
CA LYS A 543 -9.84 -6.85 7.21
C LYS A 543 -10.36 -6.15 8.47
N PHE A 544 -11.31 -5.23 8.31
CA PHE A 544 -12.03 -4.59 9.42
C PHE A 544 -13.54 -4.61 9.14
N GLY A 545 -14.27 -5.47 9.85
CA GLY A 545 -15.67 -5.78 9.58
C GLY A 545 -15.86 -6.63 8.32
N THR A 546 -17.04 -6.53 7.71
CA THR A 546 -17.49 -7.42 6.64
C THR A 546 -16.92 -7.03 5.28
N ASN A 547 -16.67 -5.74 5.02
CA ASN A 547 -16.38 -5.23 3.68
C ASN A 547 -15.13 -4.37 3.55
N ASN A 548 -14.53 -3.87 4.64
CA ASN A 548 -13.29 -3.08 4.55
C ASN A 548 -12.08 -4.01 4.50
N VAL A 549 -11.39 -3.95 3.37
CA VAL A 549 -10.10 -4.60 3.11
C VAL A 549 -9.05 -3.52 2.83
N PRO A 550 -7.74 -3.83 2.94
CA PRO A 550 -6.67 -2.97 2.46
C PRO A 550 -6.87 -2.56 0.99
N ILE A 551 -6.42 -1.36 0.67
CA ILE A 551 -6.23 -0.83 -0.69
C ILE A 551 -4.97 -1.43 -1.30
N GLU A 552 -3.95 -1.68 -0.47
CA GLU A 552 -2.63 -2.17 -0.89
C GLU A 552 -2.12 -3.31 0.00
N GLY A 553 -1.22 -4.12 -0.54
CA GLY A 553 -0.63 -5.25 0.19
C GLY A 553 -1.67 -6.28 0.68
N GLY A 554 -1.58 -6.64 1.96
CA GLY A 554 -2.47 -7.56 2.66
C GLY A 554 -2.78 -7.14 4.10
N SER A 555 -2.41 -5.93 4.54
CA SER A 555 -2.69 -5.40 5.88
C SER A 555 -2.72 -3.87 5.93
N MET A 556 -3.80 -3.31 6.45
CA MET A 556 -3.94 -1.88 6.77
C MET A 556 -3.74 -1.63 8.27
N ALA A 557 -3.26 -0.44 8.63
CA ALA A 557 -3.19 0.01 10.01
C ALA A 557 -4.56 0.54 10.49
N VAL A 558 -4.90 0.30 11.76
CA VAL A 558 -6.12 0.82 12.39
C VAL A 558 -5.75 1.48 13.71
N PHE A 559 -6.19 2.72 13.88
CA PHE A 559 -6.05 3.47 15.14
C PHE A 559 -7.44 3.87 15.64
N SER A 560 -7.65 3.83 16.94
CA SER A 560 -8.92 4.17 17.57
C SER A 560 -8.70 4.74 18.96
N SER A 561 -9.56 5.65 19.38
CA SER A 561 -9.61 6.15 20.76
C SER A 561 -10.15 5.13 21.77
N GLY A 562 -10.67 3.97 21.33
CA GLY A 562 -10.96 2.86 22.23
C GLY A 562 -10.36 1.56 21.72
N ILE A 563 -11.16 0.74 21.03
CA ILE A 563 -10.76 -0.58 20.56
C ILE A 563 -10.58 -0.58 19.03
N ALA A 564 -9.32 -0.64 18.57
CA ALA A 564 -8.97 -0.86 17.18
C ALA A 564 -9.16 -2.34 16.76
N ALA A 565 -10.37 -2.86 16.90
CA ALA A 565 -10.78 -4.21 16.47
C ALA A 565 -12.24 -4.16 16.01
N ASP A 566 -12.62 -4.95 15.02
CA ASP A 566 -14.03 -5.02 14.64
C ASP A 566 -14.89 -5.80 15.65
N GLY A 567 -16.21 -5.74 15.51
CA GLY A 567 -17.18 -6.37 16.41
C GLY A 567 -17.13 -7.92 16.48
N THR A 568 -16.26 -8.56 15.69
CA THR A 568 -15.99 -10.00 15.69
C THR A 568 -14.57 -10.36 16.13
N GLN A 569 -13.65 -9.39 16.17
CA GLN A 569 -12.23 -9.59 16.42
C GLN A 569 -11.88 -9.59 17.93
N THR A 570 -10.77 -10.24 18.29
CA THR A 570 -10.40 -10.51 19.69
C THR A 570 -9.00 -10.07 20.10
N ASN A 571 -8.17 -9.61 19.16
CA ASN A 571 -6.80 -9.15 19.41
C ASN A 571 -6.47 -7.89 18.59
N PRO A 572 -6.22 -6.72 19.21
CA PRO A 572 -6.59 -6.39 20.59
C PRO A 572 -8.05 -6.71 20.91
N GLY A 573 -8.33 -7.00 22.18
CA GLY A 573 -9.66 -7.34 22.70
C GLY A 573 -10.18 -6.32 23.74
N PRO A 574 -11.25 -6.65 24.49
CA PRO A 574 -11.34 -7.93 25.19
C PRO A 574 -12.46 -8.88 24.71
N ASN A 575 -12.06 -10.07 24.25
CA ASN A 575 -12.85 -11.31 24.29
C ASN A 575 -14.26 -11.31 23.63
N GLY A 576 -14.45 -10.67 22.48
CA GLY A 576 -15.59 -10.97 21.59
C GLY A 576 -16.09 -9.77 20.77
N GLY A 577 -15.18 -9.07 20.08
CA GLY A 577 -15.40 -7.68 19.71
C GLY A 577 -15.33 -6.76 20.93
N ALA A 578 -15.67 -5.49 20.73
CA ALA A 578 -15.94 -4.55 21.82
C ALA A 578 -17.25 -4.93 22.58
N PRO A 579 -17.52 -4.36 23.77
CA PRO A 579 -18.53 -4.88 24.69
C PRO A 579 -19.93 -5.05 24.08
N SER A 580 -20.48 -6.27 24.18
CA SER A 580 -21.76 -6.67 23.55
C SER A 580 -21.76 -6.67 22.01
N GLY A 581 -20.59 -6.56 21.37
CA GLY A 581 -20.40 -6.62 19.92
C GLY A 581 -20.65 -5.30 19.17
N GLY A 582 -20.64 -4.16 19.86
CA GLY A 582 -20.56 -2.82 19.25
C GLY A 582 -19.30 -2.11 19.76
N ASN A 583 -18.65 -1.31 18.92
CA ASN A 583 -17.43 -0.55 19.24
C ASN A 583 -17.75 0.71 20.06
N VAL A 584 -18.55 0.51 21.10
CA VAL A 584 -19.25 1.58 21.81
C VAL A 584 -19.27 1.24 23.30
N SER A 585 -18.09 1.30 23.93
CA SER A 585 -18.04 1.19 25.38
C SER A 585 -18.39 2.56 25.98
N THR A 586 -19.49 2.64 26.73
CA THR A 586 -19.78 3.85 27.53
C THR A 586 -18.80 4.05 28.70
N THR A 587 -17.84 3.14 28.86
CA THR A 587 -16.69 3.25 29.75
C THR A 587 -15.46 2.59 29.10
N HIS A 588 -14.57 3.36 28.46
CA HIS A 588 -13.22 2.83 28.20
C HIS A 588 -12.46 2.71 29.53
N ALA A 589 -11.55 1.72 29.63
CA ALA A 589 -10.88 1.41 30.90
C ALA A 589 -9.47 0.86 30.65
N PRO A 590 -8.38 1.63 30.90
CA PRO A 590 -8.39 3.00 31.42
C PRO A 590 -8.76 4.04 30.35
N ALA A 591 -9.87 4.75 30.55
CA ALA A 591 -10.10 6.05 29.92
C ALA A 591 -9.02 7.04 30.38
N SER A 592 -8.59 7.94 29.49
CA SER A 592 -7.36 8.69 29.67
C SER A 592 -7.31 10.01 28.89
N THR A 593 -7.46 11.12 29.59
CA THR A 593 -7.35 12.49 29.04
C THR A 593 -5.89 12.98 29.04
N VAL A 594 -5.47 13.64 27.95
CA VAL A 594 -4.20 14.38 27.88
C VAL A 594 -4.44 15.88 27.62
N ASN A 595 -3.43 16.75 27.79
CA ASN A 595 -3.60 18.20 27.60
C ASN A 595 -2.59 18.80 26.60
N ILE A 596 -3.08 19.14 25.41
CA ILE A 596 -2.26 19.65 24.29
C ILE A 596 -1.97 21.15 24.38
N SER A 597 -2.59 21.88 25.32
CA SER A 597 -2.25 23.29 25.56
C SER A 597 -1.05 23.45 26.49
N THR A 598 -0.87 22.54 27.46
CA THR A 598 0.18 22.62 28.48
C THR A 598 1.38 21.71 28.24
N CYS A 599 1.28 20.70 27.36
CA CYS A 599 2.39 19.80 27.00
C CYS A 599 3.70 20.55 26.65
N THR A 600 4.83 19.88 26.90
CA THR A 600 6.19 20.37 26.64
C THR A 600 7.03 19.41 25.78
N ASP A 601 6.50 18.24 25.42
CA ASP A 601 7.15 17.31 24.50
C ASP A 601 7.09 17.87 23.06
N ALA A 602 8.20 17.84 22.34
CA ALA A 602 8.29 18.36 20.97
C ALA A 602 7.43 17.59 19.96
N ARG A 603 6.98 16.37 20.31
CA ARG A 603 6.12 15.51 19.45
C ARG A 603 4.64 15.86 19.59
N CYS A 604 4.25 16.57 20.65
CA CYS A 604 2.87 17.01 20.94
C CYS A 604 2.25 17.83 19.79
N ILE A 605 0.94 17.70 19.56
CA ILE A 605 0.21 18.47 18.51
C ILE A 605 -0.10 19.94 18.87
N LYS A 606 0.61 20.49 19.87
CA LYS A 606 0.46 21.86 20.37
C LYS A 606 0.79 22.93 19.34
N ASP A 607 1.69 22.63 18.42
CA ASP A 607 2.05 23.50 17.31
C ASP A 607 0.85 23.74 16.37
N TRP A 608 0.10 22.69 16.02
CA TRP A 608 -1.18 22.82 15.34
C TRP A 608 -2.24 23.52 16.21
N PHE A 609 -2.39 23.08 17.46
CA PHE A 609 -3.44 23.60 18.36
C PHE A 609 -3.32 25.11 18.57
N THR A 610 -2.12 25.62 18.82
CA THR A 610 -1.86 27.05 19.05
C THR A 610 -1.86 27.89 17.77
N THR A 611 -1.62 27.30 16.60
CA THR A 611 -1.62 28.01 15.31
C THR A 611 -3.04 28.28 14.81
N ALA A 612 -3.26 29.44 14.19
CA ALA A 612 -4.52 29.80 13.52
C ALA A 612 -4.45 29.50 12.01
N ASN A 613 -5.56 29.01 11.47
CA ASN A 613 -5.76 28.71 10.05
C ASN A 613 -7.18 29.14 9.67
N LEU A 614 -7.40 30.45 9.55
CA LEU A 614 -8.73 31.02 9.33
C LEU A 614 -9.18 30.84 7.88
N PRO A 615 -10.46 30.52 7.61
CA PRO A 615 -11.57 30.45 8.57
C PRO A 615 -11.76 29.08 9.25
N LEU A 616 -10.96 28.05 8.91
CA LEU A 616 -11.16 26.66 9.35
C LEU A 616 -10.98 26.45 10.87
N LYS A 617 -10.00 27.14 11.46
CA LYS A 617 -9.52 26.91 12.83
C LYS A 617 -8.94 28.19 13.44
N ALA A 618 -9.38 28.55 14.64
CA ALA A 618 -8.75 29.62 15.44
C ALA A 618 -7.53 29.10 16.24
N ALA A 619 -6.67 30.02 16.69
CA ALA A 619 -5.62 29.69 17.64
C ALA A 619 -6.24 29.21 18.98
N ASN A 620 -5.77 28.09 19.50
CA ASN A 620 -6.27 27.44 20.73
C ASN A 620 -7.72 26.93 20.66
N ALA A 621 -8.21 26.61 19.46
CA ALA A 621 -9.49 25.94 19.23
C ALA A 621 -9.29 24.72 18.31
N LEU A 622 -10.22 23.76 18.37
CA LEU A 622 -10.33 22.73 17.33
C LEU A 622 -10.95 23.35 16.06
N PRO A 623 -10.71 22.74 14.89
CA PRO A 623 -11.52 22.98 13.71
C PRO A 623 -12.99 22.64 13.94
N VAL A 624 -13.88 23.45 13.37
CA VAL A 624 -15.34 23.23 13.38
C VAL A 624 -15.89 23.54 11.99
N ALA A 625 -16.84 22.73 11.51
CA ALA A 625 -17.50 22.99 10.23
C ALA A 625 -18.26 24.33 10.29
N PRO A 626 -18.01 25.30 9.38
CA PRO A 626 -18.55 26.66 9.51
C PRO A 626 -20.09 26.82 9.58
N ASN A 627 -20.88 25.79 9.27
CA ASN A 627 -22.34 25.81 9.41
C ASN A 627 -22.84 25.31 10.78
N CYS A 628 -21.98 24.70 11.62
CA CYS A 628 -22.23 24.59 13.07
C CYS A 628 -22.11 25.96 13.78
N GLY A 629 -21.83 27.04 13.04
CA GLY A 629 -21.68 28.40 13.56
C GLY A 629 -20.45 28.54 14.46
N SER A 630 -20.62 29.20 15.60
CA SER A 630 -19.61 29.27 16.67
C SER A 630 -19.78 28.15 17.71
N GLY A 631 -20.41 27.03 17.34
CA GLY A 631 -20.71 25.92 18.22
C GLY A 631 -19.46 25.18 18.70
N THR A 632 -19.33 25.08 20.02
CA THR A 632 -18.78 23.91 20.76
C THR A 632 -17.70 23.09 20.04
N SER A 633 -16.43 23.43 20.28
CA SER A 633 -15.29 22.53 20.02
C SER A 633 -14.96 21.65 21.25
N GLY A 634 -16.00 21.21 21.97
CA GLY A 634 -15.91 20.49 23.23
C GLY A 634 -15.04 21.20 24.27
N SER A 635 -14.15 20.43 24.91
CA SER A 635 -12.99 20.96 25.63
C SER A 635 -11.77 20.91 24.71
N PRO A 636 -11.46 21.96 23.92
CA PRO A 636 -10.61 21.85 22.74
C PRO A 636 -9.13 21.56 23.03
N ALA A 637 -8.71 21.73 24.29
CA ALA A 637 -7.35 21.50 24.76
C ALA A 637 -7.12 20.09 25.36
N THR A 638 -8.16 19.26 25.44
CA THR A 638 -8.12 17.96 26.16
C THR A 638 -8.59 16.79 25.30
N PRO A 639 -7.73 16.23 24.44
CA PRO A 639 -7.98 14.96 23.75
C PRO A 639 -8.17 13.80 24.73
N ASN A 640 -9.31 13.12 24.64
CA ASN A 640 -9.56 11.88 25.38
C ASN A 640 -9.13 10.68 24.54
N ASP A 641 -8.50 9.71 25.21
CA ASP A 641 -7.98 8.42 24.70
C ASP A 641 -7.17 8.45 23.39
N SER A 642 -6.68 9.65 23.04
CA SER A 642 -5.97 9.98 21.80
C SER A 642 -4.83 9.04 21.44
N VAL A 643 -4.80 8.59 20.19
CA VAL A 643 -3.71 7.80 19.63
C VAL A 643 -3.09 8.51 18.42
N MET A 644 -1.76 8.61 18.43
CA MET A 644 -0.94 9.23 17.39
C MET A 644 0.07 8.23 16.84
N LEU A 645 0.06 8.03 15.52
CA LEU A 645 1.22 7.49 14.79
C LEU A 645 2.09 8.67 14.36
N ARG A 646 3.35 8.71 14.81
CA ARG A 646 4.38 9.65 14.32
C ARG A 646 5.39 8.89 13.45
N LEU A 647 5.54 9.34 12.22
CA LEU A 647 6.52 8.85 11.26
C LEU A 647 7.55 9.94 10.96
N ARG A 648 8.84 9.58 10.96
CA ARG A 648 9.93 10.42 10.44
C ARG A 648 10.53 9.71 9.24
N LEU A 649 10.43 10.36 8.09
CA LEU A 649 10.70 9.81 6.77
C LEU A 649 11.73 10.69 6.05
N ARG A 650 12.61 10.10 5.24
CA ARG A 650 13.29 10.84 4.16
C ARG A 650 12.47 10.69 2.89
N ALA A 651 12.16 11.80 2.23
CA ALA A 651 11.55 11.80 0.91
C ALA A 651 12.60 11.44 -0.18
N PRO A 652 12.20 10.77 -1.28
CA PRO A 652 13.04 10.62 -2.46
C PRO A 652 13.51 11.96 -3.04
N THR A 653 14.60 11.97 -3.80
CA THR A 653 15.15 13.15 -4.51
C THR A 653 14.32 13.56 -5.73
N ASN A 654 13.57 12.63 -6.33
CA ASN A 654 12.61 12.90 -7.39
C ASN A 654 11.16 13.08 -6.88
N ALA A 655 10.90 13.00 -5.55
CA ALA A 655 9.58 13.18 -4.96
C ALA A 655 9.35 14.61 -4.44
N ARG A 656 8.19 15.19 -4.76
CA ARG A 656 7.76 16.53 -4.32
C ARG A 656 6.54 16.52 -3.41
N ALA A 657 5.82 15.41 -3.34
CA ALA A 657 4.74 15.17 -2.38
C ALA A 657 4.68 13.70 -1.94
N PHE A 658 3.78 13.43 -0.99
CA PHE A 658 3.28 12.10 -0.69
C PHE A 658 1.75 12.13 -0.63
N SER A 659 1.13 10.97 -0.75
CA SER A 659 -0.24 10.72 -0.30
C SER A 659 -0.32 9.49 0.59
N PHE A 660 -1.43 9.35 1.31
CA PHE A 660 -1.87 8.12 1.96
C PHE A 660 -3.40 8.13 1.98
N ASN A 661 -4.01 6.97 2.19
CA ASN A 661 -5.46 6.84 2.29
C ASN A 661 -5.89 6.73 3.75
N SER A 662 -7.04 7.30 4.06
CA SER A 662 -7.67 7.18 5.38
C SER A 662 -9.18 6.96 5.28
N TYR A 663 -9.74 6.18 6.20
CA TYR A 663 -11.18 6.02 6.35
C TYR A 663 -11.51 6.25 7.83
N PHE A 664 -12.19 7.36 8.12
CA PHE A 664 -12.61 7.76 9.46
C PHE A 664 -14.01 7.25 9.77
N LEU A 665 -14.20 6.71 10.97
CA LEU A 665 -15.46 6.24 11.54
C LEU A 665 -15.62 6.82 12.95
N SER A 666 -16.85 7.10 13.37
CA SER A 666 -17.19 7.53 14.73
C SER A 666 -18.54 6.97 15.15
N ALA A 667 -18.66 6.57 16.42
CA ALA A 667 -19.91 6.12 17.03
C ALA A 667 -20.79 7.28 17.56
N GLU A 668 -20.31 8.53 17.47
CA GLU A 668 -21.04 9.75 17.83
C GLU A 668 -21.80 10.39 16.62
N TYR A 669 -21.47 9.99 15.39
CA TYR A 669 -22.33 10.28 14.24
C TYR A 669 -23.50 9.29 14.21
N PRO A 670 -24.73 9.68 13.84
CA PRO A 670 -25.20 11.02 13.48
C PRO A 670 -25.69 11.90 14.64
N GLU A 671 -25.90 11.32 15.82
CA GLU A 671 -26.68 11.93 16.92
C GLU A 671 -26.04 13.21 17.49
N TYR A 672 -24.71 13.31 17.43
CA TYR A 672 -23.94 14.33 18.13
C TYR A 672 -23.28 15.38 17.21
N VAL A 673 -23.60 15.38 15.92
CA VAL A 673 -23.12 16.38 14.94
C VAL A 673 -23.47 17.81 15.41
N CYS A 674 -22.50 18.73 15.26
CA CYS A 674 -22.53 20.11 15.76
C CYS A 674 -22.65 20.29 17.29
N THR A 675 -22.39 19.27 18.11
CA THR A 675 -22.41 19.40 19.58
C THR A 675 -21.00 19.62 20.18
N ASN A 676 -20.79 19.31 21.47
CA ASN A 676 -19.46 19.29 22.09
C ASN A 676 -18.60 18.09 21.66
N PHE A 677 -19.26 17.11 21.06
CA PHE A 677 -18.79 15.80 20.67
C PHE A 677 -18.46 15.87 19.17
N ASN A 678 -17.19 16.15 18.89
CA ASN A 678 -16.68 16.50 17.57
C ASN A 678 -15.29 15.89 17.40
N ASP A 679 -15.25 14.57 17.51
CA ASP A 679 -14.06 13.75 17.32
C ASP A 679 -13.29 14.15 16.07
N GLN A 680 -11.98 14.10 16.20
CA GLN A 680 -11.05 14.62 15.23
C GLN A 680 -10.17 13.50 14.72
N VAL A 681 -9.94 13.49 13.41
CA VAL A 681 -8.76 12.87 12.82
C VAL A 681 -7.96 13.96 12.11
N ILE A 682 -6.68 14.10 12.48
CA ILE A 682 -5.77 15.07 11.87
C ILE A 682 -4.51 14.38 11.35
N ALA A 683 -3.88 15.00 10.35
CA ALA A 683 -2.61 14.56 9.80
C ALA A 683 -1.71 15.79 9.67
N LEU A 684 -0.74 15.93 10.58
CA LEU A 684 0.16 17.07 10.63
C LEU A 684 1.47 16.75 9.91
N VAL A 685 1.83 17.57 8.93
CA VAL A 685 3.10 17.46 8.21
C VAL A 685 4.11 18.53 8.65
N ASP A 686 5.31 18.11 9.02
CA ASP A 686 6.45 19.01 9.28
C ASP A 686 7.57 18.73 8.27
N THR A 687 8.25 19.77 7.81
CA THR A 687 9.39 19.68 6.90
C THR A 687 10.55 20.49 7.50
N PRO A 688 11.33 19.92 8.45
CA PRO A 688 12.27 20.70 9.26
C PRO A 688 13.37 21.43 8.47
N SER A 689 13.66 21.01 7.24
CA SER A 689 14.61 21.67 6.33
C SER A 689 14.08 22.95 5.67
N GLY A 690 12.78 23.28 5.79
CA GLY A 690 12.18 24.51 5.24
C GLY A 690 10.80 24.29 4.61
N THR A 691 10.35 25.26 3.81
CA THR A 691 9.05 25.20 3.12
C THR A 691 9.14 24.46 1.78
N PRO A 692 8.24 23.49 1.48
CA PRO A 692 8.13 22.87 0.16
C PRO A 692 7.81 23.85 -0.97
N SER A 693 8.17 23.48 -2.20
CA SER A 693 8.08 24.31 -3.40
C SER A 693 7.68 23.44 -4.61
N PRO A 694 6.78 23.91 -5.51
CA PRO A 694 6.19 25.25 -5.58
C PRO A 694 5.03 25.52 -4.61
N ILE A 695 4.47 24.50 -3.96
CA ILE A 695 3.29 24.63 -3.09
C ILE A 695 3.67 24.30 -1.64
N ALA A 696 3.50 25.27 -0.73
CA ALA A 696 3.72 25.09 0.70
C ALA A 696 2.61 24.25 1.36
N ASN A 697 2.94 23.55 2.45
CA ASN A 697 1.96 22.91 3.32
C ASN A 697 1.13 23.93 4.12
N PRO A 698 -0.04 23.54 4.68
CA PRO A 698 -0.89 24.43 5.47
C PRO A 698 -0.17 25.02 6.69
N VAL A 699 -0.52 26.25 7.08
CA VAL A 699 0.21 27.00 8.12
C VAL A 699 0.11 26.36 9.52
N ASP A 700 -0.99 25.66 9.81
CA ASP A 700 -1.19 24.86 11.03
C ASP A 700 -0.72 23.40 10.86
N LYS A 701 -0.12 23.06 9.71
CA LYS A 701 0.35 21.74 9.29
C LYS A 701 -0.73 20.71 8.97
N ASN A 702 -2.03 20.98 9.16
CA ASN A 702 -3.06 19.95 9.01
C ASN A 702 -3.49 19.70 7.55
N LEU A 703 -3.31 18.47 7.09
CA LEU A 703 -3.74 17.98 5.79
C LEU A 703 -5.19 17.47 5.76
N MET A 704 -5.75 17.05 6.91
CA MET A 704 -7.11 16.47 7.01
C MET A 704 -8.19 17.54 6.85
N THR A 705 -8.40 17.91 5.60
CA THR A 705 -9.25 19.02 5.17
C THR A 705 -9.81 18.73 3.79
N TYR A 706 -11.12 18.53 3.72
CA TYR A 706 -11.87 18.21 2.52
C TYR A 706 -12.11 19.46 1.66
N LEU A 707 -12.10 19.32 0.34
CA LEU A 707 -12.56 20.33 -0.60
C LEU A 707 -13.85 19.86 -1.25
N ASP A 708 -14.95 20.60 -1.07
CA ASP A 708 -16.21 20.27 -1.73
C ASP A 708 -16.23 20.68 -3.21
N SER A 709 -17.30 20.30 -3.92
CA SER A 709 -17.50 20.62 -5.34
C SER A 709 -17.69 22.12 -5.65
N THR A 710 -17.65 23.00 -4.64
CA THR A 710 -17.61 24.46 -4.78
C THR A 710 -16.21 25.03 -4.49
N ALA A 711 -15.20 24.16 -4.35
CA ALA A 711 -13.85 24.45 -3.89
C ALA A 711 -13.79 25.07 -2.47
N LYS A 712 -14.86 24.93 -1.68
CA LYS A 712 -14.87 25.36 -0.28
C LYS A 712 -14.17 24.30 0.57
N LYS A 713 -13.22 24.75 1.39
CA LYS A 713 -12.45 23.90 2.30
C LYS A 713 -13.19 23.69 3.62
N TRP A 714 -13.22 22.45 4.10
CA TRP A 714 -13.88 22.01 5.33
C TRP A 714 -12.91 21.17 6.17
N PRO A 715 -12.94 21.27 7.51
CA PRO A 715 -12.12 20.42 8.37
C PRO A 715 -12.73 19.04 8.57
N ILE A 716 -11.91 17.99 8.62
CA ILE A 716 -12.37 16.61 8.86
C ILE A 716 -12.49 16.35 10.38
N GLY A 717 -13.55 15.64 10.74
CA GLY A 717 -14.06 15.40 12.09
C GLY A 717 -15.59 15.27 12.00
N ILE A 718 -16.29 14.82 13.04
CA ILE A 718 -17.74 14.51 12.96
C ILE A 718 -18.55 15.69 12.39
N ASN A 719 -18.24 16.91 12.82
CA ASN A 719 -18.96 18.11 12.40
C ASN A 719 -18.93 18.36 10.88
N ILE A 720 -18.06 17.71 10.10
CA ILE A 720 -18.06 17.83 8.63
C ILE A 720 -19.35 17.26 7.99
N ALA A 721 -20.06 16.36 8.67
CA ALA A 721 -21.36 15.89 8.21
C ALA A 721 -22.44 16.99 8.24
N ALA A 722 -22.20 18.05 9.00
CA ALA A 722 -22.95 19.28 8.86
C ALA A 722 -22.52 19.98 7.55
N GLY A 723 -23.44 20.11 6.60
CA GLY A 723 -23.22 20.87 5.36
C GLY A 723 -22.41 20.16 4.26
N THR A 724 -21.79 19.00 4.51
CA THR A 724 -21.20 18.16 3.45
C THR A 724 -21.79 16.75 3.44
N SER A 725 -21.60 16.00 2.36
CA SER A 725 -21.96 14.58 2.26
C SER A 725 -20.77 13.63 2.53
N LEU A 726 -19.69 14.11 3.18
CA LEU A 726 -18.46 13.31 3.33
C LEU A 726 -18.66 12.07 4.22
N PHE A 727 -19.47 12.19 5.28
CA PHE A 727 -20.02 11.03 6.00
C PHE A 727 -21.08 10.35 5.12
N ALA A 728 -20.59 9.52 4.20
CA ALA A 728 -21.37 8.88 3.15
C ALA A 728 -21.76 7.43 3.49
N VAL A 729 -21.10 6.79 4.47
CA VAL A 729 -21.38 5.39 4.86
C VAL A 729 -22.05 5.37 6.23
N CYS A 730 -23.36 5.09 6.26
CA CYS A 730 -24.20 5.07 7.47
C CYS A 730 -25.62 4.54 7.17
N GLU A 731 -26.41 4.31 8.22
CA GLU A 731 -27.86 4.00 8.08
C GLU A 731 -28.65 5.27 7.69
N THR A 732 -29.52 5.16 6.69
CA THR A 732 -30.23 6.33 6.14
C THR A 732 -31.32 6.87 7.09
N GLN A 733 -31.59 8.17 7.03
CA GLN A 733 -32.65 8.82 7.83
C GLN A 733 -34.04 8.19 7.62
N THR A 734 -34.31 7.65 6.43
CA THR A 734 -35.56 6.93 6.14
C THR A 734 -35.64 5.58 6.86
N SER A 735 -34.51 4.91 7.08
CA SER A 735 -34.43 3.66 7.83
C SER A 735 -34.54 3.88 9.33
N ASN A 736 -33.87 4.91 9.86
CA ASN A 736 -33.93 5.24 11.28
C ASN A 736 -34.08 6.76 11.57
N PRO A 737 -35.30 7.30 11.45
CA PRO A 737 -35.56 8.74 11.55
C PRO A 737 -35.46 9.30 12.99
N GLY A 738 -35.35 8.44 14.01
CA GLY A 738 -35.23 8.88 15.40
C GLY A 738 -33.82 9.34 15.80
N CYS A 739 -32.82 9.08 14.96
CA CYS A 739 -31.40 9.17 15.32
C CYS A 739 -30.66 10.34 14.66
N TRP A 740 -31.25 10.96 13.65
CA TRP A 740 -30.59 12.01 12.89
C TRP A 740 -30.80 13.37 13.51
N ASP A 741 -29.72 14.03 13.93
CA ASP A 741 -29.79 15.45 14.29
C ASP A 741 -30.11 16.32 13.05
N THR A 742 -30.77 17.45 13.30
CA THR A 742 -31.22 18.42 12.30
C THR A 742 -30.09 19.18 11.59
N SER A 743 -28.85 19.14 12.10
CA SER A 743 -27.67 19.76 11.47
C SER A 743 -27.01 18.88 10.40
N VAL A 744 -27.28 17.56 10.41
CA VAL A 744 -26.73 16.60 9.44
C VAL A 744 -27.23 16.92 8.03
N ASN A 745 -26.35 16.85 7.04
CA ASN A 745 -26.74 17.06 5.65
C ASN A 745 -27.74 15.97 5.20
N ALA A 746 -28.88 16.37 4.63
CA ALA A 746 -29.87 15.43 4.09
C ALA A 746 -29.33 14.54 2.95
N SER A 747 -28.19 14.93 2.35
CA SER A 747 -27.44 14.14 1.37
C SER A 747 -26.28 13.32 1.99
N SER A 748 -26.25 13.07 3.30
CA SER A 748 -25.37 12.08 3.93
C SER A 748 -25.80 10.64 3.61
N CYS A 749 -24.99 9.65 4.01
CA CYS A 749 -25.30 8.21 3.90
C CYS A 749 -25.61 7.66 2.50
N GLN A 750 -25.16 8.32 1.42
CA GLN A 750 -25.44 7.93 0.03
C GLN A 750 -24.78 6.61 -0.40
N ALA A 751 -23.70 6.18 0.28
CA ALA A 751 -23.07 4.88 0.08
C ALA A 751 -23.72 3.77 0.95
N GLY A 752 -24.65 4.13 1.85
CA GLY A 752 -25.37 3.20 2.71
C GLY A 752 -24.52 2.56 3.81
N ILE A 753 -25.06 1.55 4.48
CA ILE A 753 -24.47 0.92 5.67
C ILE A 753 -23.41 -0.16 5.37
N SER A 754 -23.22 -0.53 4.10
CA SER A 754 -22.50 -1.75 3.70
C SER A 754 -21.08 -1.85 4.28
N SER A 755 -20.30 -0.77 4.21
CA SER A 755 -18.93 -0.74 4.74
C SER A 755 -18.87 -0.68 6.28
N LEU A 756 -19.96 -0.37 6.98
CA LEU A 756 -20.00 -0.48 8.44
C LEU A 756 -20.27 -1.91 8.92
N LEU A 757 -20.88 -2.79 8.12
CA LEU A 757 -21.38 -4.08 8.61
C LEU A 757 -20.29 -4.92 9.31
N GLY A 758 -20.52 -5.31 10.56
CA GLY A 758 -19.57 -6.05 11.40
C GLY A 758 -18.37 -5.24 11.91
N THR A 759 -18.24 -3.95 11.58
CA THR A 759 -17.17 -3.08 12.12
C THR A 759 -17.35 -2.79 13.60
N GLY A 760 -18.58 -2.89 14.12
CA GLY A 760 -18.96 -2.46 15.46
C GLY A 760 -19.54 -1.04 15.49
N PHE A 761 -19.42 -0.27 14.40
CA PHE A 761 -20.11 1.02 14.19
C PHE A 761 -21.52 0.83 13.62
N ASP A 762 -21.81 -0.33 13.02
CA ASP A 762 -23.11 -0.71 12.47
C ASP A 762 -24.18 -1.09 13.51
N LYS A 763 -23.83 -1.13 14.80
CA LYS A 763 -24.64 -1.79 15.82
C LYS A 763 -25.22 -0.86 16.88
N GLN A 764 -26.54 -0.77 16.86
CA GLN A 764 -27.35 -0.09 17.87
C GLN A 764 -27.09 -0.64 19.29
N GLY A 765 -26.77 0.27 20.21
CA GLY A 765 -26.66 0.04 21.65
C GLY A 765 -28.03 -0.08 22.35
N GLY A 766 -28.03 -0.60 23.58
CA GLY A 766 -29.22 -1.14 24.23
C GLY A 766 -30.33 -0.17 24.65
N THR A 767 -30.16 1.15 24.49
CA THR A 767 -31.14 2.16 24.96
C THR A 767 -31.33 3.37 24.03
N GLY A 768 -30.81 3.36 22.80
CA GLY A 768 -31.06 4.47 21.89
C GLY A 768 -30.23 4.49 20.61
N CYS A 769 -30.52 5.53 19.83
CA CYS A 769 -29.76 5.96 18.66
C CYS A 769 -28.27 6.07 18.97
N THR A 770 -27.52 5.15 18.39
CA THR A 770 -26.09 4.89 18.58
C THR A 770 -25.62 4.08 17.36
N ILE A 771 -25.79 4.65 16.16
CA ILE A 771 -25.42 4.01 14.88
C ILE A 771 -24.33 4.84 14.27
N GLY A 772 -23.08 4.40 14.49
CA GLY A 772 -21.93 5.09 13.96
C GLY A 772 -22.01 5.32 12.46
N GLY A 773 -21.26 6.33 12.01
CA GLY A 773 -21.04 6.58 10.59
C GLY A 773 -19.57 6.54 10.25
N GLY A 774 -19.28 6.68 8.97
CA GLY A 774 -17.95 7.00 8.52
C GLY A 774 -17.94 7.73 7.19
N THR A 775 -16.72 8.13 6.82
CA THR A 775 -16.39 8.61 5.48
C THR A 775 -16.44 7.46 4.47
N TYR A 776 -15.75 7.60 3.36
CA TYR A 776 -15.23 6.49 2.57
C TYR A 776 -13.69 6.51 2.69
N TRP A 777 -12.99 5.70 1.90
CA TRP A 777 -11.54 5.86 1.72
C TRP A 777 -11.24 7.20 1.04
N LEU A 778 -10.63 8.13 1.78
CA LEU A 778 -10.19 9.44 1.33
C LEU A 778 -8.69 9.43 1.06
N THR A 779 -8.23 10.13 0.02
CA THR A 779 -6.79 10.32 -0.25
C THR A 779 -6.32 11.64 0.34
N THR A 780 -5.43 11.59 1.33
CA THR A 780 -4.80 12.76 1.96
C THR A 780 -3.40 12.95 1.39
N ALA A 781 -3.05 14.17 0.98
CA ALA A 781 -1.77 14.49 0.35
C ALA A 781 -1.07 15.71 0.94
N GLY A 782 0.27 15.69 0.97
CA GLY A 782 1.12 16.75 1.51
C GLY A 782 2.46 16.86 0.78
N ASN A 783 3.02 18.07 0.72
CA ASN A 783 4.23 18.37 -0.04
C ASN A 783 5.51 18.17 0.79
N VAL A 784 6.62 17.91 0.11
CA VAL A 784 7.96 17.71 0.71
C VAL A 784 9.03 18.51 -0.02
N ILE A 785 10.18 18.66 0.61
CA ILE A 785 11.41 19.07 -0.08
C ILE A 785 12.15 17.78 -0.48
N PRO A 786 12.51 17.57 -1.76
CA PRO A 786 13.12 16.32 -2.18
C PRO A 786 14.44 15.99 -1.45
N GLY A 787 14.66 14.71 -1.13
CA GLY A 787 15.83 14.22 -0.38
C GLY A 787 15.90 14.64 1.11
N GLN A 788 14.99 15.51 1.58
CA GLN A 788 14.96 16.02 2.95
C GLN A 788 14.09 15.15 3.88
N ILE A 789 14.07 15.52 5.15
CA ILE A 789 13.22 14.90 6.15
C ILE A 789 11.83 15.52 6.15
N VAL A 790 10.83 14.67 6.25
CA VAL A 790 9.43 15.01 6.56
C VAL A 790 9.00 14.25 7.81
N GLU A 791 8.22 14.90 8.67
CA GLU A 791 7.47 14.22 9.74
C GLU A 791 5.99 14.21 9.42
N LEU A 792 5.33 13.08 9.67
CA LEU A 792 3.90 12.91 9.55
C LEU A 792 3.35 12.41 10.90
N ARG A 793 2.44 13.18 11.51
CA ARG A 793 1.72 12.82 12.74
C ARG A 793 0.25 12.64 12.42
N ILE A 794 -0.24 11.40 12.39
CA ILE A 794 -1.66 11.09 12.20
C ILE A 794 -2.25 10.78 13.57
N VAL A 795 -3.33 11.47 13.95
CA VAL A 795 -3.93 11.38 15.30
C VAL A 795 -5.44 11.26 15.20
N VAL A 796 -6.04 10.34 15.99
CA VAL A 796 -7.49 10.26 16.24
C VAL A 796 -7.76 10.30 17.75
N TRP A 797 -8.84 10.98 18.17
CA TRP A 797 -9.20 11.12 19.58
C TRP A 797 -10.65 11.55 19.81
N ASP A 798 -11.18 11.25 21.00
CA ASP A 798 -12.53 11.62 21.42
C ASP A 798 -12.56 13.05 21.98
N VAL A 799 -13.58 13.83 21.63
CA VAL A 799 -13.71 15.25 22.02
C VAL A 799 -14.91 15.46 22.94
N GLY A 800 -14.64 15.92 24.17
CA GLY A 800 -15.67 16.17 25.17
C GLY A 800 -15.52 15.23 26.36
N ASP A 801 -15.82 13.95 26.17
CA ASP A 801 -15.51 12.88 27.12
C ASP A 801 -14.85 11.65 26.45
N SER A 802 -14.96 10.47 27.04
CA SER A 802 -14.20 9.24 26.71
C SER A 802 -15.14 8.04 26.54
N ALA A 803 -16.26 8.27 25.86
CA ALA A 803 -17.24 7.28 25.43
C ALA A 803 -17.48 7.46 23.92
N PHE A 804 -18.04 6.43 23.27
CA PHE A 804 -18.33 6.43 21.83
C PHE A 804 -17.08 6.46 20.94
N ASP A 805 -16.26 5.41 21.02
CA ASP A 805 -14.99 5.25 20.32
C ASP A 805 -15.01 5.77 18.86
N SER A 806 -14.04 6.60 18.49
CA SER A 806 -13.70 6.93 17.10
C SER A 806 -12.59 6.04 16.55
N ALA A 807 -12.52 5.87 15.22
CA ALA A 807 -11.50 5.07 14.55
C ALA A 807 -11.06 5.64 13.19
N THR A 808 -9.81 5.36 12.80
CA THR A 808 -9.29 5.62 11.46
C THR A 808 -8.49 4.41 10.94
N LEU A 809 -8.83 3.95 9.74
CA LEU A 809 -8.08 2.97 8.97
C LEU A 809 -7.10 3.74 8.09
N LEU A 810 -5.86 3.30 7.95
CA LEU A 810 -4.79 3.97 7.19
C LEU A 810 -4.09 2.97 6.27
N ASP A 811 -3.93 3.32 4.99
CA ASP A 811 -3.29 2.44 3.99
C ASP A 811 -2.77 3.18 2.74
N GLY A 812 -1.98 2.52 1.89
CA GLY A 812 -1.62 2.97 0.53
C GLY A 812 -0.86 4.30 0.49
N PHE A 813 0.18 4.43 1.32
CA PHE A 813 1.13 5.55 1.29
C PHE A 813 1.95 5.50 0.00
N LYS A 814 2.06 6.63 -0.71
CA LYS A 814 2.81 6.72 -1.97
C LYS A 814 3.60 8.02 -2.04
N TRP A 815 4.81 7.95 -2.58
CA TRP A 815 5.55 9.14 -3.01
C TRP A 815 5.02 9.64 -4.35
N LEU A 816 5.04 10.95 -4.54
CA LEU A 816 4.53 11.63 -5.74
C LEU A 816 5.62 12.53 -6.31
N SER A 817 5.93 12.37 -7.59
CA SER A 817 6.95 13.17 -8.30
C SER A 817 6.57 14.65 -8.44
N ASN A 818 5.26 14.94 -8.48
CA ASN A 818 4.72 16.30 -8.55
C ASN A 818 4.19 16.77 -7.19
N ALA A 819 4.31 18.08 -6.95
CA ALA A 819 3.69 18.72 -5.79
C ALA A 819 2.16 18.78 -5.97
N THR A 820 1.41 18.59 -4.88
CA THR A 820 -0.05 18.58 -4.86
C THR A 820 -0.61 19.85 -4.20
N LEU A 821 -1.92 20.06 -4.31
CA LEU A 821 -2.64 20.96 -3.42
C LEU A 821 -2.86 20.22 -2.08
N PRO A 822 -2.25 20.64 -0.96
CA PRO A 822 -2.29 19.85 0.28
C PRO A 822 -3.67 19.90 0.93
N GLY A 823 -4.20 18.72 1.23
CA GLY A 823 -5.59 18.51 1.61
C GLY A 823 -5.99 17.05 1.57
N THR A 824 -7.29 16.79 1.52
CA THR A 824 -7.90 15.46 1.41
C THR A 824 -9.06 15.51 0.42
N GLY A 825 -9.25 14.45 -0.37
CA GLY A 825 -10.33 14.30 -1.37
C GLY A 825 -10.83 12.86 -1.48
#